data_AF-A0A954Q0J6-F1
#
_entry.id   AF-A0A954Q0J6-F1
#
_cell.length_a   1.000
_cell.length_b   1.000
_cell.length_c   1.000
_cell.angle_alpha   90.00
_cell.angle_beta   90.00
_cell.angle_gamma   90.00
#
_symmetry.space_group_name_H-M   'P 1'
#
loop_
_entity.id
_entity.type
_entity.pdbx_description
1 polymer ?
#
loop_
_entity_poly.entity_id
_entity_poly.type
_entity_poly.pdbx_seq_one_letter_code
_entity_poly.pdbx_strand_id
1 'polypeptide(L)'
;AAAGSSSTLKPQPAEKYRDGTLLKFVVGKDVDFILDRPDSIPVGYASVWSERGDQFKAVLVKQSADQTIDVPMFVATDLPEDEAAIQAGLFYRGMRRSGRIAFKALTGGKRTVFTLPQYGPPLVRVVRENPEPERLLLVLDCSLSMRAETPNGMSRLAVAQNAVSEFLDGLDADVEVGLIVFGDRYGFEEEIDPATKKPIIRTVQDDGKAKLRVIKFDEREVKPAGLIVPDERVPHNPNFDVRVGVPINPLDNPQLAAIKKQIANLGAIGTTPTYLAIQKAYEQLGRRRGHIIVLTDGKPNVISTKNVSVEDSRQAALTDYQTRKKDIRLTIVKYLDSDSQLSKDFQGADVLSAANGKDLITHLKNVRSKPQVVWERNRQEASIQGAFEALVAISEWPPAGVATLSGQPVLPAESFSIRATVPDSSRPVDESSDVKVEGGEQFEMTLAESGLMHRPFDYQFTQLQAIPTTLSDASRFVVSAGPISKRENRQLTMQLAIESASGGRGNGKFSPRPSDVWVELTGIDSRRSSRSSKETYTFSLPEFQVRQPIPILLCRIDDFAQEYDKVEVKAWLRFGEERLAGVAIPTESGEAFTSGELPGVSFRTQRVVNAAGGIRLTVTEQYGEQREPGSVRVLPSPLPNNASTVLYDDKRVVTRTFDFDNADVAITLSAIAASELKEKSTLAAEGTVEIDFDSR
;
A
#
# COMPACT_ATOMS: atom_id res chain seq x y z
N ALA A 1 -39.63 35.59 67.49
CA ALA A 1 -40.02 34.23 67.04
C ALA A 1 -39.57 33.86 65.60
N ALA A 2 -38.87 34.72 64.84
CA ALA A 2 -38.51 34.45 63.43
C ALA A 2 -37.08 33.90 63.19
N ALA A 3 -36.34 33.52 64.25
CA ALA A 3 -34.92 33.14 64.14
C ALA A 3 -34.65 31.62 64.10
N GLY A 4 -35.69 30.77 64.09
CA GLY A 4 -35.53 29.33 64.34
C GLY A 4 -35.57 28.40 63.11
N SER A 5 -36.11 28.82 61.96
CA SER A 5 -36.14 27.95 60.78
C SER A 5 -34.94 28.23 59.87
N SER A 6 -33.89 27.43 60.04
CA SER A 6 -32.80 27.30 59.08
C SER A 6 -33.27 26.51 57.84
N SER A 7 -34.42 26.84 57.27
CA SER A 7 -34.85 26.23 56.00
C SER A 7 -33.89 26.72 54.92
N THR A 8 -32.85 25.94 54.68
CA THR A 8 -31.92 26.13 53.56
C THR A 8 -32.73 26.19 52.29
N LEU A 9 -32.55 27.25 51.51
CA LEU A 9 -33.06 27.28 50.15
C LEU A 9 -32.52 26.04 49.44
N LYS A 10 -33.40 25.28 48.77
CA LYS A 10 -33.02 24.16 47.91
C LYS A 10 -33.14 24.61 46.45
N PRO A 11 -32.20 25.43 45.95
CA PRO A 11 -32.18 25.77 44.54
C PRO A 11 -32.13 24.50 43.71
N GLN A 12 -33.08 24.39 42.80
CA GLN A 12 -33.10 23.38 41.75
C GLN A 12 -32.87 24.11 40.43
N PRO A 13 -32.13 23.53 39.48
CA PRO A 13 -32.13 24.06 38.12
C PRO A 13 -33.58 24.12 37.60
N ALA A 14 -33.89 25.06 36.70
CA ALA A 14 -35.14 25.03 35.96
C ALA A 14 -35.32 23.68 35.26
N GLU A 15 -36.56 23.29 34.98
CA GLU A 15 -36.90 21.95 34.48
C GLU A 15 -36.06 21.55 33.24
N LYS A 16 -35.80 22.49 32.33
CA LYS A 16 -34.90 22.35 31.16
C LYS A 16 -33.44 21.97 31.48
N TYR A 17 -33.02 22.11 32.74
CA TYR A 17 -31.69 21.78 33.25
C TYR A 17 -31.71 20.67 34.33
N ARG A 18 -32.89 20.23 34.81
CA ARG A 18 -33.01 19.19 35.85
C ARG A 18 -32.54 17.83 35.34
N ASP A 19 -32.87 17.49 34.09
CA ASP A 19 -32.57 16.18 33.50
C ASP A 19 -31.13 16.00 33.01
N GLY A 20 -30.24 16.99 33.19
CA GLY A 20 -28.89 16.96 32.62
C GLY A 20 -27.87 17.73 33.44
N THR A 21 -27.86 17.51 34.76
CA THR A 21 -27.02 18.27 35.70
C THR A 21 -25.53 18.04 35.44
N LEU A 22 -24.92 18.87 34.59
CA LEU A 22 -23.47 19.01 34.45
C LEU A 22 -23.07 20.47 34.37
N LEU A 23 -22.10 20.83 35.21
CA LEU A 23 -21.39 22.12 35.22
C LEU A 23 -21.06 22.60 33.80
N LYS A 24 -20.48 21.74 32.97
CA LYS A 24 -19.91 22.13 31.67
C LYS A 24 -20.90 22.80 30.70
N PHE A 25 -22.20 22.50 30.79
CA PHE A 25 -23.19 23.07 29.87
C PHE A 25 -23.75 24.41 30.27
N VAL A 26 -23.76 24.66 31.57
CA VAL A 26 -24.26 25.87 32.19
C VAL A 26 -23.15 26.88 32.40
N VAL A 27 -21.92 26.39 32.53
CA VAL A 27 -20.69 27.18 32.54
C VAL A 27 -20.66 28.15 31.35
N GLY A 28 -20.42 29.43 31.65
CA GLY A 28 -20.42 30.54 30.71
C GLY A 28 -21.82 31.06 30.32
N LYS A 29 -22.90 30.63 30.99
CA LYS A 29 -24.28 31.00 30.66
C LYS A 29 -25.10 31.41 31.87
N ASP A 30 -26.14 32.21 31.62
CA ASP A 30 -27.22 32.44 32.56
C ASP A 30 -28.12 31.19 32.68
N VAL A 31 -28.35 30.75 33.90
CA VAL A 31 -29.19 29.61 34.25
C VAL A 31 -30.27 30.04 35.19
N ASP A 32 -31.51 29.75 34.83
CA ASP A 32 -32.65 29.91 35.71
C ASP A 32 -32.62 28.81 36.78
N PHE A 33 -32.53 29.21 38.05
CA PHE A 33 -32.68 28.34 39.20
C PHE A 33 -34.04 28.57 39.85
N ILE A 34 -34.77 27.51 40.10
CA ILE A 34 -36.03 27.51 40.84
C ILE A 34 -35.70 27.37 42.32
N LEU A 35 -36.04 28.40 43.10
CA LEU A 35 -36.00 28.37 44.56
C LEU A 35 -37.41 28.17 45.10
N ASP A 36 -37.59 27.27 46.06
CA ASP A 36 -38.82 27.24 46.87
C ASP A 36 -38.93 28.57 47.64
N ARG A 37 -40.04 29.28 47.48
CA ARG A 37 -40.38 30.52 48.20
C ARG A 37 -40.89 30.15 49.59
N PRO A 38 -40.18 30.46 50.67
CA PRO A 38 -40.73 30.29 52.01
C PRO A 38 -41.96 31.18 52.18
N ASP A 39 -42.98 30.70 52.90
CA ASP A 39 -44.20 31.48 53.21
C ASP A 39 -43.91 32.84 53.84
N SER A 40 -42.76 32.96 54.53
CA SER A 40 -42.29 34.20 55.13
C SER A 40 -41.83 35.27 54.12
N ILE A 41 -41.71 34.97 52.83
CA ILE A 41 -41.27 35.91 51.79
C ILE A 41 -42.49 36.45 51.01
N PRO A 42 -42.91 37.71 51.23
CA PRO A 42 -43.97 38.36 50.47
C PRO A 42 -43.60 38.59 49.01
N VAL A 43 -44.62 38.85 48.18
CA VAL A 43 -44.49 39.32 46.80
C VAL A 43 -43.69 40.63 46.78
N GLY A 44 -42.76 40.79 45.84
CA GLY A 44 -41.92 42.00 45.72
C GLY A 44 -40.55 41.71 45.12
N TYR A 45 -39.63 42.68 45.17
CA TYR A 45 -38.26 42.47 44.70
C TYR A 45 -37.42 41.76 45.76
N ALA A 46 -36.66 40.76 45.33
CA ALA A 46 -35.63 40.11 46.13
C ALA A 46 -34.28 40.23 45.42
N SER A 47 -33.22 40.34 46.20
CA SER A 47 -31.86 40.38 45.68
C SER A 47 -31.26 38.99 45.76
N VAL A 48 -30.68 38.52 44.65
CA VAL A 48 -29.88 37.30 44.62
C VAL A 48 -28.44 37.63 44.33
N TRP A 49 -27.53 37.05 45.13
CA TRP A 49 -26.09 37.19 44.96
C TRP A 49 -25.39 35.84 45.01
N SER A 50 -24.24 35.79 44.33
CA SER A 50 -23.20 34.77 44.46
C SER A 50 -22.01 35.33 45.24
N GLU A 51 -21.27 34.48 45.97
CA GLU A 51 -20.07 34.92 46.74
C GLU A 51 -18.94 35.46 45.86
N ARG A 52 -18.93 35.17 44.56
CA ARG A 52 -17.99 35.76 43.59
C ARG A 52 -18.27 37.24 43.25
N GLY A 53 -18.92 37.99 44.15
CA GLY A 53 -18.91 39.45 44.22
C GLY A 53 -19.70 40.22 43.14
N ASP A 54 -19.75 39.71 41.91
CA ASP A 54 -20.07 40.55 40.74
C ASP A 54 -21.44 40.22 40.13
N GLN A 55 -22.12 39.20 40.64
CA GLN A 55 -23.44 38.78 40.17
C GLN A 55 -24.50 39.17 41.18
N PHE A 56 -25.02 40.38 41.04
CA PHE A 56 -26.24 40.82 41.70
C PHE A 56 -27.36 40.87 40.67
N LYS A 57 -28.44 40.11 40.90
CA LYS A 57 -29.67 40.25 40.12
C LYS A 57 -30.85 40.52 41.05
N ALA A 58 -31.60 41.57 40.73
CA ALA A 58 -32.90 41.82 41.34
C ALA A 58 -33.94 40.96 40.62
N VAL A 59 -34.62 40.10 41.38
CA VAL A 59 -35.66 39.21 40.88
C VAL A 59 -37.00 39.66 41.45
N LEU A 60 -38.03 39.72 40.61
CA LEU A 60 -39.39 39.99 41.06
C LEU A 60 -40.05 38.69 41.53
N VAL A 61 -40.23 38.55 42.85
CA VAL A 61 -41.04 37.50 43.48
C VAL A 61 -42.50 37.80 43.19
N LYS A 62 -43.09 37.08 42.24
CA LYS A 62 -44.51 37.17 41.90
C LYS A 62 -45.34 36.26 42.80
N GLN A 63 -46.64 36.54 42.87
CA GLN A 63 -47.61 35.63 43.50
C GLN A 63 -47.84 34.48 42.52
N SER A 64 -47.03 33.41 42.60
CA SER A 64 -47.27 32.19 41.82
C SER A 64 -48.05 31.17 42.67
N ALA A 65 -48.85 30.34 42.01
CA ALA A 65 -49.57 29.24 42.65
C ALA A 65 -48.60 28.21 43.26
N ASP A 66 -47.41 28.07 42.66
CA ASP A 66 -46.45 26.99 42.95
C ASP A 66 -45.42 27.37 44.02
N GLN A 67 -45.49 28.58 44.60
CA GLN A 67 -44.55 29.09 45.59
C GLN A 67 -43.07 28.98 45.16
N THR A 68 -42.74 29.33 43.92
CA THR A 68 -41.35 29.28 43.40
C THR A 68 -40.83 30.66 43.00
N ILE A 69 -39.50 30.83 43.02
CA ILE A 69 -38.79 32.01 42.52
C ILE A 69 -37.78 31.56 41.47
N ASP A 70 -37.90 32.06 40.25
CA ASP A 70 -36.92 31.86 39.19
C ASP A 70 -35.76 32.85 39.32
N VAL A 71 -34.55 32.34 39.44
CA VAL A 71 -33.35 33.14 39.64
C VAL A 71 -32.36 32.87 38.52
N PRO A 72 -32.23 33.78 37.54
CA PRO A 72 -31.17 33.67 36.56
C PRO A 72 -29.82 33.93 37.26
N MET A 73 -28.89 32.99 37.17
CA MET A 73 -27.52 33.14 37.65
C MET A 73 -26.52 32.72 36.60
N PHE A 74 -25.43 33.48 36.45
CA PHE A 74 -24.39 33.16 35.49
C PHE A 74 -23.41 32.16 36.11
N VAL A 75 -23.26 30.99 35.52
CA VAL A 75 -22.26 30.01 36.00
C VAL A 75 -20.92 30.35 35.35
N ALA A 76 -19.89 30.64 36.15
CA ALA A 76 -18.61 31.10 35.61
C ALA A 76 -17.83 29.99 34.86
N THR A 77 -17.00 30.38 33.88
CA THR A 77 -16.11 29.48 33.10
C THR A 77 -14.93 28.91 33.86
N ASP A 78 -14.59 29.53 34.96
CA ASP A 78 -13.40 29.30 35.77
C ASP A 78 -13.78 28.84 37.19
N LEU A 79 -14.76 27.94 37.32
CA LEU A 79 -15.07 27.32 38.60
C LEU A 79 -13.94 26.33 38.96
N PRO A 80 -13.21 26.53 40.08
CA PRO A 80 -12.23 25.59 40.61
C PRO A 80 -12.85 24.20 40.71
N GLU A 81 -12.05 23.16 40.45
CA GLU A 81 -12.51 21.77 40.48
C GLU A 81 -13.10 21.38 41.86
N ASP A 82 -12.66 22.05 42.91
CA ASP A 82 -13.11 21.94 44.30
C ASP A 82 -14.30 22.87 44.64
N GLU A 83 -14.55 23.94 43.88
CA GLU A 83 -15.76 24.78 43.94
C GLU A 83 -16.90 24.19 43.12
N ALA A 84 -17.17 22.91 43.39
CA ALA A 84 -18.34 22.17 42.97
C ALA A 84 -19.64 22.74 43.57
N ALA A 85 -19.72 24.03 43.92
CA ALA A 85 -20.97 24.65 44.28
C ALA A 85 -21.02 26.18 44.11
N ILE A 86 -22.18 26.71 43.71
CA ILE A 86 -22.51 28.13 43.84
C ILE A 86 -23.33 28.33 45.10
N GLN A 87 -22.90 29.27 45.95
CA GLN A 87 -23.69 29.72 47.07
C GLN A 87 -24.65 30.81 46.59
N ALA A 88 -25.95 30.51 46.59
CA ALA A 88 -27.00 31.45 46.26
C ALA A 88 -27.57 32.04 47.55
N GLY A 89 -27.51 33.36 47.69
CA GLY A 89 -28.16 34.08 48.78
C GLY A 89 -29.40 34.82 48.31
N LEU A 90 -30.48 34.80 49.08
CA LEU A 90 -31.69 35.60 48.90
C LEU A 90 -31.81 36.58 50.06
N PHE A 91 -32.00 37.87 49.75
CA PHE A 91 -32.18 38.92 50.73
C PHE A 91 -33.50 39.62 50.47
N TYR A 92 -34.32 39.68 51.53
CA TYR A 92 -35.61 40.34 51.49
C TYR A 92 -35.87 41.03 52.82
N ARG A 93 -35.97 42.37 52.82
CA ARG A 93 -36.29 43.21 53.99
C ARG A 93 -35.54 42.82 55.28
N GLY A 94 -34.23 42.61 55.21
CA GLY A 94 -33.41 42.24 56.37
C GLY A 94 -33.30 40.74 56.65
N MET A 95 -34.09 39.89 55.99
CA MET A 95 -33.95 38.44 56.07
C MET A 95 -32.94 37.94 55.04
N ARG A 96 -31.93 37.19 55.49
CA ARG A 96 -30.96 36.49 54.64
C ARG A 96 -31.26 34.99 54.68
N ARG A 97 -31.40 34.39 53.50
CA ARG A 97 -31.44 32.95 53.31
C ARG A 97 -30.36 32.57 52.32
N SER A 98 -29.66 31.46 52.55
CA SER A 98 -28.67 30.96 51.61
C SER A 98 -28.95 29.49 51.30
N GLY A 99 -28.63 29.11 50.07
CA GLY A 99 -28.61 27.75 49.58
C GLY A 99 -27.29 27.49 48.87
N ARG A 100 -26.87 26.24 48.85
CA ARG A 100 -25.68 25.80 48.11
C ARG A 100 -26.14 24.93 46.95
N ILE A 101 -25.82 25.33 45.73
CA ILE A 101 -26.06 24.54 44.51
C ILE A 101 -24.79 23.77 44.27
N ALA A 102 -24.76 22.50 44.66
CA ALA A 102 -23.62 21.67 44.32
C ALA A 102 -23.69 21.26 42.85
N PHE A 103 -22.62 21.48 42.11
CA PHE A 103 -22.43 20.93 40.79
C PHE A 103 -21.44 19.78 40.85
N LYS A 104 -21.73 18.68 40.17
CA LYS A 104 -20.76 17.60 40.06
C LYS A 104 -19.76 17.97 38.97
N ALA A 105 -18.50 18.20 39.34
CA ALA A 105 -17.41 18.26 38.38
C ALA A 105 -17.33 16.91 37.64
N LEU A 106 -17.03 16.98 36.35
CA LEU A 106 -16.80 15.81 35.52
C LEU A 106 -15.34 15.40 35.66
N THR A 107 -15.03 14.62 36.69
CA THR A 107 -13.68 14.11 36.96
C THR A 107 -13.66 12.59 36.91
N GLY A 108 -12.52 12.00 36.50
CA GLY A 108 -12.33 10.54 36.53
C GLY A 108 -13.07 9.75 35.45
N GLY A 109 -13.43 10.39 34.34
CA GLY A 109 -14.04 9.68 33.21
C GLY A 109 -13.01 8.90 32.38
N LYS A 110 -13.44 7.78 31.80
CA LYS A 110 -12.62 6.96 30.89
C LYS A 110 -12.46 7.68 29.56
N ARG A 111 -11.21 7.93 29.12
CA ARG A 111 -10.92 8.70 27.91
C ARG A 111 -10.38 7.84 26.78
N THR A 112 -11.03 7.90 25.63
CA THR A 112 -10.49 7.39 24.36
C THR A 112 -10.16 8.53 23.42
N VAL A 113 -9.17 8.32 22.55
CA VAL A 113 -8.66 9.32 21.62
C VAL A 113 -8.68 8.76 20.20
N PHE A 114 -8.87 9.65 19.25
CA PHE A 114 -8.79 9.39 17.82
C PHE A 114 -7.96 10.49 17.18
N THR A 115 -7.05 10.11 16.30
CA THR A 115 -6.30 11.04 15.44
C THR A 115 -6.46 10.62 14.01
N LEU A 116 -6.91 11.53 13.15
CA LEU A 116 -7.08 11.23 11.73
C LEU A 116 -5.72 10.96 11.09
N PRO A 117 -5.51 9.75 10.55
CA PRO A 117 -4.32 9.47 9.75
C PRO A 117 -4.37 10.27 8.45
N GLN A 118 -3.21 10.69 7.94
CA GLN A 118 -3.15 11.34 6.63
C GLN A 118 -3.27 10.30 5.51
N TYR A 119 -4.50 10.07 5.05
CA TYR A 119 -4.76 9.12 3.97
C TYR A 119 -4.34 9.70 2.61
N GLY A 120 -3.15 9.31 2.14
CA GLY A 120 -2.63 9.63 0.81
C GLY A 120 -3.19 8.73 -0.30
N PRO A 121 -2.63 8.77 -1.52
CA PRO A 121 -3.02 7.87 -2.59
C PRO A 121 -2.71 6.41 -2.21
N PRO A 122 -3.59 5.45 -2.56
CA PRO A 122 -3.28 4.02 -2.49
C PRO A 122 -2.04 3.69 -3.33
N LEU A 123 -1.23 2.76 -2.82
CA LEU A 123 0.02 2.31 -3.42
C LEU A 123 -0.04 0.82 -3.71
N VAL A 124 0.57 0.34 -4.79
CA VAL A 124 0.75 -1.10 -5.04
C VAL A 124 2.18 -1.45 -5.37
N ARG A 125 2.65 -2.58 -4.87
CA ARG A 125 3.87 -3.26 -5.32
C ARG A 125 3.51 -4.66 -5.83
N VAL A 126 3.86 -4.98 -7.06
CA VAL A 126 3.70 -6.32 -7.63
C VAL A 126 5.05 -7.02 -7.71
N VAL A 127 5.17 -8.20 -7.11
CA VAL A 127 6.31 -9.10 -7.23
C VAL A 127 5.91 -10.32 -8.06
N ARG A 128 6.87 -11.05 -8.64
CA ARG A 128 6.60 -12.28 -9.38
C ARG A 128 7.03 -13.49 -8.54
N GLU A 129 6.18 -14.51 -8.42
CA GLU A 129 6.44 -15.66 -7.54
C GLU A 129 7.69 -16.47 -7.96
N ASN A 130 7.98 -16.51 -9.26
CA ASN A 130 9.17 -17.13 -9.82
C ASN A 130 9.62 -16.31 -11.04
N PRO A 131 10.55 -15.34 -10.88
CA PRO A 131 11.14 -14.68 -12.03
C PRO A 131 11.99 -15.72 -12.78
N GLU A 132 11.48 -16.27 -13.88
CA GLU A 132 12.36 -16.98 -14.81
C GLU A 132 13.41 -15.98 -15.31
N PRO A 133 14.72 -16.29 -15.18
CA PRO A 133 15.76 -15.37 -15.62
C PRO A 133 15.65 -15.19 -17.13
N GLU A 134 15.88 -13.97 -17.58
CA GLU A 134 15.96 -13.69 -19.01
C GLU A 134 17.18 -14.41 -19.59
N ARG A 135 17.03 -15.04 -20.76
CA ARG A 135 18.07 -15.87 -21.37
C ARG A 135 18.58 -15.21 -22.64
N LEU A 136 19.82 -14.76 -22.62
CA LEU A 136 20.46 -14.09 -23.75
C LEU A 136 21.54 -14.98 -24.34
N LEU A 137 21.48 -15.23 -25.64
CA LEU A 137 22.49 -16.00 -26.35
C LEU A 137 23.12 -15.15 -27.43
N LEU A 138 24.37 -14.76 -27.20
CA LEU A 138 25.15 -13.95 -28.11
C LEU A 138 25.79 -14.86 -29.15
N VAL A 139 25.63 -14.53 -30.44
CA VAL A 139 26.26 -15.24 -31.55
C VAL A 139 27.19 -14.26 -32.25
N LEU A 140 28.49 -14.47 -32.13
CA LEU A 140 29.51 -13.52 -32.61
C LEU A 140 30.28 -14.04 -33.83
N ASP A 141 30.25 -13.23 -34.88
CA ASP A 141 30.95 -13.44 -36.15
C ASP A 141 32.45 -13.11 -36.02
N CYS A 142 33.29 -14.11 -36.30
CA CYS A 142 34.75 -13.97 -36.37
C CYS A 142 35.27 -14.33 -37.77
N SER A 143 34.47 -14.14 -38.81
CA SER A 143 34.89 -14.37 -40.19
C SER A 143 35.95 -13.35 -40.65
N LEU A 144 36.67 -13.67 -41.73
CA LEU A 144 37.74 -12.82 -42.25
C LEU A 144 37.28 -11.41 -42.62
N SER A 145 36.04 -11.26 -43.10
CA SER A 145 35.45 -9.95 -43.43
C SER A 145 35.27 -9.05 -42.21
N MET A 146 35.26 -9.61 -41.00
CA MET A 146 35.27 -8.84 -39.75
C MET A 146 36.62 -8.16 -39.47
N ARG A 147 37.67 -8.43 -40.25
CA ARG A 147 38.94 -7.66 -40.22
C ARG A 147 38.82 -6.28 -40.86
N ALA A 148 37.83 -6.06 -41.73
CA ALA A 148 37.70 -4.80 -42.44
C ALA A 148 37.67 -3.64 -41.45
N GLU A 149 38.44 -2.59 -41.74
CA GLU A 149 38.48 -1.40 -40.91
C GLU A 149 37.16 -0.62 -41.05
N THR A 150 36.67 -0.16 -39.92
CA THR A 150 35.59 0.81 -39.82
C THR A 150 36.13 2.22 -40.11
N PRO A 151 35.27 3.23 -40.35
CA PRO A 151 35.71 4.62 -40.53
C PRO A 151 36.59 5.17 -39.39
N ASN A 152 36.54 4.55 -38.20
CA ASN A 152 37.31 4.93 -37.02
C ASN A 152 38.66 4.19 -36.91
N GLY A 153 39.07 3.42 -37.93
CA GLY A 153 40.35 2.68 -37.96
C GLY A 153 40.40 1.43 -37.09
N MET A 154 39.30 1.06 -36.42
CA MET A 154 39.16 -0.22 -35.71
C MET A 154 38.60 -1.27 -36.65
N SER A 155 38.98 -2.54 -36.51
CA SER A 155 38.32 -3.64 -37.22
C SER A 155 36.87 -3.79 -36.77
N ARG A 156 35.99 -4.30 -37.64
CA ARG A 156 34.59 -4.62 -37.29
C ARG A 156 34.51 -5.57 -36.08
N LEU A 157 35.40 -6.57 -36.01
CA LEU A 157 35.50 -7.47 -34.85
C LEU A 157 35.82 -6.71 -33.56
N ALA A 158 36.78 -5.77 -33.59
CA ALA A 158 37.12 -4.97 -32.40
C ALA A 158 35.94 -4.10 -31.93
N VAL A 159 35.19 -3.52 -32.87
CA VAL A 159 33.95 -2.78 -32.56
C VAL A 159 32.92 -3.70 -31.92
N ALA A 160 32.73 -4.91 -32.46
CA ALA A 160 31.81 -5.89 -31.89
C ALA A 160 32.25 -6.38 -30.49
N GLN A 161 33.54 -6.65 -30.28
CA GLN A 161 34.11 -7.04 -28.98
C GLN A 161 33.88 -5.97 -27.92
N ASN A 162 34.14 -4.70 -28.26
CA ASN A 162 33.90 -3.57 -27.36
C ASN A 162 32.41 -3.40 -27.07
N ALA A 163 31.56 -3.45 -28.11
CA ALA A 163 30.12 -3.31 -27.97
C ALA A 163 29.52 -4.40 -27.08
N VAL A 164 29.92 -5.66 -27.26
CA VAL A 164 29.47 -6.77 -26.41
C VAL A 164 30.01 -6.64 -24.99
N SER A 165 31.26 -6.20 -24.81
CA SER A 165 31.83 -6.03 -23.47
C SER A 165 31.11 -4.95 -22.67
N GLU A 166 30.87 -3.78 -23.29
CA GLU A 166 30.06 -2.71 -22.70
C GLU A 166 28.62 -3.16 -22.43
N PHE A 167 28.05 -3.93 -23.35
CA PHE A 167 26.72 -4.50 -23.21
C PHE A 167 26.60 -5.39 -21.98
N LEU A 168 27.55 -6.32 -21.79
CA LEU A 168 27.56 -7.24 -20.64
C LEU A 168 27.72 -6.50 -19.31
N ASP A 169 28.46 -5.39 -19.28
CA ASP A 169 28.61 -4.56 -18.07
C ASP A 169 27.34 -3.80 -17.68
N GLY A 170 26.40 -3.63 -18.62
CA GLY A 170 25.13 -2.96 -18.41
C GLY A 170 23.95 -3.89 -18.08
N LEU A 171 24.18 -5.20 -18.01
CA LEU A 171 23.14 -6.19 -17.69
C LEU A 171 22.96 -6.36 -16.17
N ASP A 172 21.72 -6.65 -15.78
CA ASP A 172 21.36 -7.00 -14.41
C ASP A 172 21.82 -8.43 -14.06
N ALA A 173 21.99 -8.72 -12.77
CA ALA A 173 22.51 -10.01 -12.28
C ALA A 173 21.51 -11.18 -12.41
N ASP A 174 20.25 -10.91 -12.72
CA ASP A 174 19.15 -11.88 -12.84
C ASP A 174 19.01 -12.45 -14.28
N VAL A 175 20.01 -12.24 -15.13
CA VAL A 175 20.04 -12.67 -16.53
C VAL A 175 20.94 -13.90 -16.69
N GLU A 176 20.53 -14.88 -17.49
CA GLU A 176 21.39 -15.95 -17.99
C GLU A 176 21.98 -15.55 -19.35
N VAL A 177 23.31 -15.62 -19.51
CA VAL A 177 23.98 -15.26 -20.76
C VAL A 177 24.87 -16.39 -21.27
N GLY A 178 24.78 -16.69 -22.56
CA GLY A 178 25.69 -17.59 -23.27
C GLY A 178 26.38 -16.90 -24.46
N LEU A 179 27.44 -17.53 -24.97
CA LEU A 179 28.20 -17.08 -26.12
C LEU A 179 28.43 -18.23 -27.10
N ILE A 180 28.01 -18.04 -28.34
CA ILE A 180 28.37 -18.83 -29.51
C ILE A 180 29.29 -17.98 -30.38
N VAL A 181 30.34 -18.60 -30.89
CA VAL A 181 31.27 -17.96 -31.82
C VAL A 181 31.40 -18.82 -33.07
N PHE A 182 31.62 -18.17 -34.21
CA PHE A 182 31.91 -18.86 -35.45
C PHE A 182 33.03 -18.19 -36.23
N GLY A 183 33.79 -18.99 -36.97
CA GLY A 183 34.94 -18.55 -37.77
C GLY A 183 36.16 -18.13 -36.95
N ASP A 184 36.21 -18.44 -35.65
CA ASP A 184 37.28 -17.97 -34.75
C ASP A 184 38.52 -18.88 -34.70
N ARG A 185 38.40 -20.15 -35.11
CA ARG A 185 39.46 -21.15 -34.97
C ARG A 185 40.13 -21.52 -36.28
N TYR A 186 39.34 -21.64 -37.35
CA TYR A 186 39.82 -22.14 -38.64
C TYR A 186 39.42 -21.23 -39.79
N GLY A 187 40.36 -21.02 -40.70
CA GLY A 187 40.20 -20.23 -41.91
C GLY A 187 40.84 -20.92 -43.10
N PHE A 188 40.57 -20.41 -44.29
CA PHE A 188 41.25 -20.86 -45.50
C PHE A 188 42.46 -19.97 -45.78
N GLU A 189 43.54 -20.57 -46.29
CA GLU A 189 44.65 -19.79 -46.82
C GLU A 189 44.20 -19.18 -48.16
N GLU A 190 44.20 -17.85 -48.23
CA GLU A 190 43.87 -17.11 -49.45
C GLU A 190 45.15 -16.74 -50.22
N GLU A 191 45.09 -16.84 -51.54
CA GLU A 191 46.07 -16.26 -52.46
C GLU A 191 45.37 -15.27 -53.38
N ILE A 192 46.09 -14.25 -53.86
CA ILE A 192 45.50 -13.29 -54.80
C ILE A 192 45.49 -13.94 -56.18
N ASP A 193 44.28 -14.11 -56.74
CA ASP A 193 44.12 -14.53 -58.12
C ASP A 193 44.83 -13.52 -59.03
N PRO A 194 45.85 -13.94 -59.78
CA PRO A 194 46.62 -13.04 -60.61
C PRO A 194 45.77 -12.34 -61.69
N ALA A 195 44.68 -12.97 -62.15
CA ALA A 195 43.78 -12.46 -63.17
C ALA A 195 42.71 -11.51 -62.60
N THR A 196 42.02 -11.90 -61.53
CA THR A 196 40.92 -11.09 -60.98
C THR A 196 41.36 -10.11 -59.90
N LYS A 197 42.59 -10.23 -59.39
CA LYS A 197 43.11 -9.53 -58.20
C LYS A 197 42.26 -9.73 -56.95
N LYS A 198 41.39 -10.74 -56.94
CA LYS A 198 40.56 -11.10 -55.79
C LYS A 198 41.21 -12.23 -55.00
N PRO A 199 41.01 -12.28 -53.69
CA PRO A 199 41.42 -13.45 -52.92
C PRO A 199 40.67 -14.69 -53.42
N ILE A 200 41.41 -15.76 -53.67
CA ILE A 200 40.90 -17.10 -53.95
C ILE A 200 41.51 -18.07 -52.93
N ILE A 201 40.76 -19.11 -52.59
CA ILE A 201 41.26 -20.13 -51.66
C ILE A 201 42.36 -20.95 -52.33
N ARG A 202 43.49 -21.06 -51.66
CA ARG A 202 44.64 -21.80 -52.13
C ARG A 202 44.32 -23.30 -52.16
N THR A 203 44.30 -23.85 -53.37
CA THR A 203 44.10 -25.29 -53.61
C THR A 203 45.44 -25.98 -53.83
N VAL A 204 45.58 -27.21 -53.33
CA VAL A 204 46.76 -28.06 -53.54
C VAL A 204 46.31 -29.40 -54.08
N GLN A 205 46.98 -29.91 -55.10
CA GLN A 205 46.82 -31.29 -55.54
C GLN A 205 47.62 -32.20 -54.61
N ASP A 206 46.93 -33.11 -53.93
CA ASP A 206 47.53 -34.07 -53.00
C ASP A 206 46.82 -35.43 -53.20
N ASP A 207 47.60 -36.46 -53.54
CA ASP A 207 47.10 -37.78 -53.98
C ASP A 207 46.04 -37.71 -55.11
N GLY A 208 46.23 -36.82 -56.08
CA GLY A 208 45.31 -36.66 -57.22
C GLY A 208 43.95 -36.05 -56.87
N LYS A 209 43.77 -35.56 -55.64
CA LYS A 209 42.58 -34.84 -55.18
C LYS A 209 42.94 -33.39 -54.88
N ALA A 210 42.08 -32.45 -55.31
CA ALA A 210 42.18 -31.06 -54.90
C ALA A 210 41.79 -30.93 -53.42
N LYS A 211 42.73 -30.48 -52.58
CA LYS A 211 42.53 -30.16 -51.17
C LYS A 211 42.67 -28.65 -50.94
N LEU A 212 42.01 -28.13 -49.92
CA LEU A 212 42.07 -26.73 -49.49
C LEU A 212 43.08 -26.58 -48.36
N ARG A 213 43.94 -25.56 -48.42
CA ARG A 213 44.82 -25.21 -47.30
C ARG A 213 44.04 -24.52 -46.20
N VAL A 214 44.14 -25.06 -45.00
CA VAL A 214 43.50 -24.51 -43.80
C VAL A 214 44.56 -23.89 -42.91
N ILE A 215 44.23 -22.72 -42.37
CA ILE A 215 44.96 -22.04 -41.32
C ILE A 215 44.16 -22.12 -40.02
N LYS A 216 44.85 -22.12 -38.89
CA LYS A 216 44.26 -21.99 -37.56
C LYS A 216 44.74 -20.70 -36.89
N PHE A 217 43.88 -20.11 -36.07
CA PHE A 217 44.28 -19.02 -35.18
C PHE A 217 44.61 -19.60 -33.81
N ASP A 218 45.85 -19.44 -33.39
CA ASP A 218 46.39 -20.03 -32.18
C ASP A 218 47.36 -19.04 -31.54
N GLU A 219 47.15 -18.70 -30.26
CA GLU A 219 47.99 -17.74 -29.52
C GLU A 219 48.17 -16.38 -30.22
N ARG A 220 47.14 -15.89 -30.93
CA ARG A 220 47.16 -14.66 -31.75
C ARG A 220 48.00 -14.73 -33.02
N GLU A 221 48.47 -15.91 -33.39
CA GLU A 221 49.18 -16.15 -34.64
C GLU A 221 48.34 -17.03 -35.57
N VAL A 222 48.47 -16.77 -36.88
CA VAL A 222 47.88 -17.63 -37.91
C VAL A 222 48.90 -18.71 -38.26
N LYS A 223 48.59 -19.96 -37.96
CA LYS A 223 49.46 -21.12 -38.20
C LYS A 223 48.83 -22.05 -39.26
N PRO A 224 49.60 -22.74 -40.10
CA PRO A 224 49.04 -23.79 -40.96
C PRO A 224 48.37 -24.88 -40.12
N ALA A 225 47.15 -25.27 -40.49
CA ALA A 225 46.39 -26.34 -39.83
C ALA A 225 46.41 -27.65 -40.62
N GLY A 226 46.54 -27.57 -41.96
CA GLY A 226 46.66 -28.76 -42.81
C GLY A 226 45.98 -28.59 -44.18
N LEU A 227 45.74 -29.73 -44.83
CA LEU A 227 45.03 -29.84 -46.10
C LEU A 227 43.72 -30.60 -45.89
N ILE A 228 42.59 -30.02 -46.29
CA ILE A 228 41.27 -30.67 -46.15
C ILE A 228 40.61 -30.92 -47.48
N VAL A 229 39.83 -32.00 -47.53
CA VAL A 229 38.68 -32.06 -48.45
C VAL A 229 37.55 -31.30 -47.74
N PRO A 230 36.79 -30.41 -48.42
CA PRO A 230 35.68 -29.70 -47.81
C PRO A 230 34.52 -30.68 -47.52
N ASP A 231 34.65 -31.44 -46.44
CA ASP A 231 33.68 -32.41 -45.92
C ASP A 231 33.35 -32.01 -44.48
N GLU A 232 32.08 -32.14 -44.09
CA GLU A 232 31.55 -31.86 -42.75
C GLU A 232 32.19 -32.73 -41.66
N ARG A 233 32.70 -33.91 -42.03
CA ARG A 233 33.31 -34.85 -41.08
C ARG A 233 34.72 -34.45 -40.67
N VAL A 234 35.28 -33.40 -41.27
CA VAL A 234 36.65 -32.96 -41.02
C VAL A 234 36.68 -31.97 -39.84
N PRO A 235 37.35 -32.31 -38.70
CA PRO A 235 37.28 -31.54 -37.44
C PRO A 235 37.82 -30.09 -37.44
N HIS A 236 38.30 -29.61 -38.58
CA HIS A 236 38.94 -28.31 -38.77
C HIS A 236 38.50 -27.64 -40.08
N ASN A 237 37.34 -28.01 -40.62
CA ASN A 237 36.77 -27.37 -41.78
C ASN A 237 36.18 -25.99 -41.41
N PRO A 238 36.71 -24.88 -41.97
CA PRO A 238 36.21 -23.53 -41.65
C PRO A 238 34.71 -23.36 -41.87
N ASN A 239 34.12 -24.04 -42.86
CA ASN A 239 32.70 -23.95 -43.18
C ASN A 239 31.78 -24.43 -42.04
N PHE A 240 32.30 -25.24 -41.13
CA PHE A 240 31.56 -25.78 -39.98
C PHE A 240 32.15 -25.30 -38.64
N ASP A 241 32.98 -24.24 -38.68
CA ASP A 241 33.61 -23.68 -37.49
C ASP A 241 32.61 -22.85 -36.67
N VAL A 242 31.73 -23.55 -35.95
CA VAL A 242 30.77 -22.98 -35.01
C VAL A 242 30.92 -23.69 -33.67
N ARG A 243 31.15 -22.95 -32.59
CA ARG A 243 31.27 -23.52 -31.24
C ARG A 243 30.52 -22.72 -30.19
N VAL A 244 30.11 -23.42 -29.14
CA VAL A 244 29.67 -22.79 -27.89
C VAL A 244 30.94 -22.31 -27.19
N GLY A 245 31.15 -21.00 -27.18
CA GLY A 245 32.29 -20.38 -26.51
C GLY A 245 32.11 -20.39 -25.00
N VAL A 246 30.91 -20.03 -24.55
CA VAL A 246 30.48 -20.13 -23.14
C VAL A 246 29.03 -20.62 -23.11
N PRO A 247 28.70 -21.69 -22.36
CA PRO A 247 27.32 -22.13 -22.22
C PRO A 247 26.46 -21.08 -21.50
N ILE A 248 25.14 -21.15 -21.68
CA ILE A 248 24.20 -20.25 -21.02
C ILE A 248 24.10 -20.55 -19.52
N ASN A 249 24.50 -19.58 -18.68
CA ASN A 249 24.45 -19.65 -17.23
C ASN A 249 24.07 -18.27 -16.65
N PRO A 250 23.65 -18.18 -15.37
CA PRO A 250 23.46 -16.90 -14.69
C PRO A 250 24.69 -15.99 -14.80
N LEU A 251 24.47 -14.69 -15.04
CA LEU A 251 25.53 -13.70 -15.24
C LEU A 251 26.13 -13.25 -13.90
N ASP A 252 26.81 -14.18 -13.24
CA ASP A 252 27.64 -13.88 -12.08
C ASP A 252 29.05 -13.40 -12.51
N ASN A 253 29.87 -12.97 -11.53
CA ASN A 253 31.24 -12.50 -11.80
C ASN A 253 32.10 -13.53 -12.58
N PRO A 254 32.09 -14.84 -12.22
CA PRO A 254 32.75 -15.88 -13.01
C PRO A 254 32.27 -15.98 -14.46
N GLN A 255 30.96 -15.99 -14.69
CA GLN A 255 30.38 -16.10 -16.03
C GLN A 255 30.72 -14.87 -16.88
N LEU A 256 30.59 -13.66 -16.32
CA LEU A 256 30.98 -12.41 -16.97
C LEU A 256 32.45 -12.43 -17.37
N ALA A 257 33.34 -12.82 -16.45
CA ALA A 257 34.77 -12.93 -16.71
C ALA A 257 35.09 -13.98 -17.79
N ALA A 258 34.39 -15.11 -17.78
CA ALA A 258 34.55 -16.17 -18.79
C ALA A 258 34.15 -15.68 -20.19
N ILE A 259 33.01 -15.01 -20.32
CA ILE A 259 32.54 -14.45 -21.59
C ILE A 259 33.52 -13.38 -22.09
N LYS A 260 33.91 -12.41 -21.24
CA LYS A 260 34.88 -11.37 -21.62
C LYS A 260 36.24 -11.94 -22.02
N LYS A 261 36.72 -12.95 -21.31
CA LYS A 261 37.97 -13.64 -21.65
C LYS A 261 37.87 -14.35 -23.00
N GLN A 262 36.74 -14.99 -23.31
CA GLN A 262 36.55 -15.60 -24.63
C GLN A 262 36.56 -14.53 -25.71
N ILE A 263 35.76 -13.48 -25.56
CA ILE A 263 35.64 -12.37 -26.52
C ILE A 263 36.99 -11.72 -26.82
N ALA A 264 37.79 -11.41 -25.79
CA ALA A 264 39.08 -10.74 -25.93
C ALA A 264 40.15 -11.57 -26.67
N ASN A 265 39.95 -12.89 -26.82
CA ASN A 265 40.90 -13.79 -27.47
C ASN A 265 40.45 -14.23 -28.88
N LEU A 266 39.32 -13.71 -29.38
CA LEU A 266 38.84 -14.03 -30.72
C LEU A 266 39.69 -13.37 -31.80
N GLY A 267 39.88 -14.09 -32.90
CA GLY A 267 40.54 -13.60 -34.11
C GLY A 267 39.63 -13.77 -35.32
N ALA A 268 39.61 -12.77 -36.19
CA ALA A 268 38.85 -12.82 -37.44
C ALA A 268 39.62 -13.61 -38.50
N ILE A 269 39.34 -14.90 -38.71
CA ILE A 269 40.09 -15.73 -39.69
C ILE A 269 39.22 -16.63 -40.56
N GLY A 270 37.99 -16.94 -40.15
CA GLY A 270 37.19 -18.00 -40.75
C GLY A 270 36.21 -17.56 -41.82
N THR A 271 35.32 -18.49 -42.19
CA THR A 271 34.15 -18.23 -43.04
C THR A 271 32.94 -17.78 -42.22
N THR A 272 31.81 -17.53 -42.89
CA THR A 272 30.60 -16.97 -42.28
C THR A 272 29.43 -17.98 -42.26
N PRO A 273 29.51 -19.09 -41.49
CA PRO A 273 28.44 -20.10 -41.39
C PRO A 273 27.31 -19.64 -40.45
N THR A 274 26.69 -18.50 -40.74
CA THR A 274 25.73 -17.84 -39.84
C THR A 274 24.50 -18.69 -39.56
N TYR A 275 23.94 -19.40 -40.56
CA TYR A 275 22.74 -20.21 -40.34
C TYR A 275 23.01 -21.39 -39.39
N LEU A 276 24.15 -22.06 -39.53
CA LEU A 276 24.58 -23.10 -38.58
C LEU A 276 24.76 -22.53 -37.17
N ALA A 277 25.29 -21.30 -37.04
CA ALA A 277 25.42 -20.63 -35.75
C ALA A 277 24.05 -20.30 -35.11
N ILE A 278 23.08 -19.86 -35.92
CA ILE A 278 21.70 -19.62 -35.47
C ILE A 278 21.03 -20.94 -35.05
N GLN A 279 21.17 -22.02 -35.83
CA GLN A 279 20.65 -23.34 -35.47
C GLN A 279 21.22 -23.80 -34.12
N LYS A 280 22.54 -23.70 -33.95
CA LYS A 280 23.21 -24.07 -32.70
C LYS A 280 22.77 -23.21 -31.51
N ALA A 281 22.38 -21.97 -31.78
CA ALA A 281 21.80 -21.09 -30.78
C ALA A 281 20.40 -21.56 -30.33
N TYR A 282 19.56 -21.97 -31.27
CA TYR A 282 18.26 -22.61 -30.96
C TYR A 282 18.44 -23.92 -30.18
N GLU A 283 19.44 -24.73 -30.52
CA GLU A 283 19.78 -25.97 -29.80
C GLU A 283 20.19 -25.69 -28.34
N GLN A 284 21.06 -24.69 -28.11
CA GLN A 284 21.51 -24.31 -26.77
C GLN A 284 20.35 -23.81 -25.89
N LEU A 285 19.41 -23.05 -26.46
CA LEU A 285 18.20 -22.63 -25.74
C LEU A 285 17.21 -23.79 -25.53
N GLY A 286 17.34 -24.90 -26.25
CA GLY A 286 16.54 -26.11 -26.05
C GLY A 286 15.06 -25.85 -26.29
N ARG A 287 14.21 -25.91 -25.26
CA ARG A 287 12.80 -25.45 -25.30
C ARG A 287 12.55 -24.19 -24.46
N ARG A 288 13.60 -23.67 -23.82
CA ARG A 288 13.55 -22.50 -22.94
C ARG A 288 13.36 -21.24 -23.81
N ARG A 289 12.66 -20.25 -23.26
CA ARG A 289 12.53 -18.93 -23.88
C ARG A 289 13.85 -18.18 -23.79
N GLY A 290 14.09 -17.28 -24.72
CA GLY A 290 15.27 -16.44 -24.70
C GLY A 290 15.36 -15.53 -25.90
N HIS A 291 16.52 -14.92 -26.04
CA HIS A 291 16.82 -13.97 -27.09
C HIS A 291 18.17 -14.33 -27.71
N ILE A 292 18.15 -14.65 -29.01
CA ILE A 292 19.36 -14.85 -29.79
C ILE A 292 19.74 -13.51 -30.43
N ILE A 293 20.97 -13.06 -30.17
CA ILE A 293 21.52 -11.82 -30.73
C ILE A 293 22.70 -12.18 -31.62
N VAL A 294 22.53 -12.03 -32.94
CA VAL A 294 23.55 -12.35 -33.94
C VAL A 294 24.29 -11.09 -34.31
N LEU A 295 25.58 -11.04 -34.00
CA LEU A 295 26.50 -9.95 -34.28
C LEU A 295 27.35 -10.33 -35.50
N THR A 296 27.04 -9.78 -36.66
CA THR A 296 27.63 -10.19 -37.96
C THR A 296 27.77 -9.01 -38.91
N ASP A 297 28.59 -9.16 -39.95
CA ASP A 297 28.60 -8.24 -41.08
C ASP A 297 27.42 -8.46 -42.05
N GLY A 298 26.65 -9.53 -41.85
CA GLY A 298 25.36 -9.74 -42.50
C GLY A 298 25.39 -10.57 -43.77
N LYS A 299 26.56 -11.12 -44.16
CA LYS A 299 26.69 -11.93 -45.38
C LYS A 299 27.08 -13.39 -45.08
N PRO A 300 26.09 -14.29 -44.94
CA PRO A 300 26.35 -15.73 -44.88
C PRO A 300 27.15 -16.16 -46.10
N ASN A 301 28.31 -16.76 -45.87
CA ASN A 301 29.23 -17.11 -46.93
C ASN A 301 30.06 -18.33 -46.52
N VAL A 302 29.56 -19.51 -46.85
CA VAL A 302 30.32 -20.76 -46.81
C VAL A 302 30.97 -21.02 -48.16
N ILE A 303 32.15 -21.62 -48.14
CA ILE A 303 32.92 -21.89 -49.35
C ILE A 303 32.47 -23.21 -49.98
N SER A 304 31.89 -23.10 -51.18
CA SER A 304 31.60 -24.24 -52.06
C SER A 304 32.62 -24.32 -53.19
N THR A 305 32.96 -25.54 -53.64
CA THR A 305 33.88 -25.75 -54.78
C THR A 305 33.15 -26.47 -55.92
N LYS A 306 33.73 -26.52 -57.13
CA LYS A 306 33.11 -27.20 -58.30
C LYS A 306 32.70 -28.65 -58.04
N ASN A 307 33.33 -29.32 -57.08
CA ASN A 307 33.11 -30.73 -56.77
C ASN A 307 32.43 -30.96 -55.41
N VAL A 308 32.14 -29.90 -54.65
CA VAL A 308 31.56 -29.99 -53.31
C VAL A 308 30.60 -28.83 -53.08
N SER A 309 29.32 -29.17 -52.95
CA SER A 309 28.27 -28.27 -52.43
C SER A 309 28.23 -28.42 -50.91
N VAL A 310 28.33 -27.32 -50.18
CA VAL A 310 28.22 -27.31 -48.71
C VAL A 310 26.82 -26.84 -48.35
N GLU A 311 26.06 -27.65 -47.61
CA GLU A 311 24.80 -27.22 -47.01
C GLU A 311 25.12 -26.30 -45.84
N ASP A 312 24.70 -25.04 -45.93
CA ASP A 312 24.98 -23.99 -44.94
C ASP A 312 24.04 -24.05 -43.72
N SER A 313 23.19 -25.07 -43.63
CA SER A 313 22.11 -25.23 -42.64
C SER A 313 21.00 -24.17 -42.72
N ARG A 314 20.88 -23.44 -43.84
CA ARG A 314 19.85 -22.39 -44.02
C ARG A 314 18.44 -22.89 -43.79
N GLN A 315 18.05 -24.03 -44.37
CA GLN A 315 16.69 -24.55 -44.23
C GLN A 315 16.38 -24.96 -42.78
N ALA A 316 17.33 -25.56 -42.06
CA ALA A 316 17.17 -25.94 -40.66
C ALA A 316 16.99 -24.71 -39.77
N ALA A 317 17.87 -23.71 -39.90
CA ALA A 317 17.77 -22.47 -39.14
C ALA A 317 16.46 -21.70 -39.41
N LEU A 318 15.98 -21.69 -40.66
CA LEU A 318 14.70 -21.10 -41.03
C LEU A 318 13.52 -21.87 -40.40
N THR A 319 13.57 -23.20 -40.42
CA THR A 319 12.54 -24.02 -39.76
C THR A 319 12.51 -23.74 -38.26
N ASP A 320 13.65 -23.74 -37.57
CA ASP A 320 13.73 -23.44 -36.14
C ASP A 320 13.17 -22.05 -35.81
N TYR A 321 13.56 -21.03 -36.59
CA TYR A 321 13.02 -19.68 -36.43
C TYR A 321 11.51 -19.65 -36.61
N GLN A 322 10.97 -20.21 -37.71
CA GLN A 322 9.53 -20.15 -37.96
C GLN A 322 8.71 -20.88 -36.89
N THR A 323 9.21 -22.02 -36.41
CA THR A 323 8.55 -22.81 -35.37
C THR A 323 8.64 -22.13 -34.00
N ARG A 324 9.69 -21.34 -33.73
CA ARG A 324 10.02 -20.87 -32.37
C ARG A 324 10.05 -19.35 -32.19
N LYS A 325 9.79 -18.54 -33.22
CA LYS A 325 9.80 -17.06 -33.14
C LYS A 325 8.86 -16.43 -32.11
N LYS A 326 7.91 -17.19 -31.55
CA LYS A 326 7.05 -16.75 -30.44
C LYS A 326 7.70 -16.90 -29.06
N ASP A 327 8.63 -17.83 -28.92
CA ASP A 327 9.27 -18.17 -27.64
C ASP A 327 10.72 -17.71 -27.59
N ILE A 328 11.37 -17.58 -28.76
CA ILE A 328 12.74 -17.08 -28.89
C ILE A 328 12.76 -15.93 -29.89
N ARG A 329 13.16 -14.75 -29.40
CA ARG A 329 13.41 -13.58 -30.23
C ARG A 329 14.75 -13.73 -30.94
N LEU A 330 14.80 -13.28 -32.18
CA LEU A 330 16.03 -13.23 -32.98
C LEU A 330 16.29 -11.78 -33.37
N THR A 331 17.46 -11.28 -33.01
CA THR A 331 17.93 -9.96 -33.41
C THR A 331 19.24 -10.09 -34.16
N ILE A 332 19.30 -9.46 -35.33
CA ILE A 332 20.48 -9.44 -36.20
C ILE A 332 21.09 -8.04 -36.13
N VAL A 333 22.27 -7.95 -35.53
CA VAL A 333 23.08 -6.75 -35.42
C VAL A 333 24.08 -6.74 -36.56
N LYS A 334 23.94 -5.75 -37.46
CA LYS A 334 24.79 -5.57 -38.63
C LYS A 334 25.86 -4.52 -38.40
N TYR A 335 27.10 -4.87 -38.69
CA TYR A 335 28.22 -3.95 -38.67
C TYR A 335 28.57 -3.46 -40.07
N LEU A 336 28.10 -2.25 -40.41
CA LEU A 336 28.59 -1.43 -41.53
C LEU A 336 28.48 -2.09 -42.92
N ASP A 337 27.45 -2.90 -43.17
CA ASP A 337 27.14 -3.47 -44.49
C ASP A 337 25.68 -3.23 -44.90
N SER A 338 25.47 -3.14 -46.21
CA SER A 338 24.18 -2.97 -46.89
C SER A 338 23.49 -4.30 -47.24
N ASP A 339 24.16 -5.43 -47.00
CA ASP A 339 23.58 -6.74 -47.31
C ASP A 339 22.32 -7.01 -46.49
N SER A 340 21.29 -7.48 -47.17
CA SER A 340 19.95 -7.72 -46.63
C SER A 340 19.58 -9.19 -46.58
N GLN A 341 20.49 -10.11 -46.93
CA GLN A 341 20.18 -11.54 -47.05
C GLN A 341 19.56 -12.12 -45.78
N LEU A 342 20.20 -11.98 -44.62
CA LEU A 342 19.66 -12.48 -43.35
C LEU A 342 18.31 -11.83 -42.98
N SER A 343 18.14 -10.54 -43.27
CA SER A 343 16.88 -9.83 -43.01
C SER A 343 15.74 -10.30 -43.91
N LYS A 344 16.05 -10.67 -45.15
CA LYS A 344 15.07 -11.24 -46.09
C LYS A 344 14.68 -12.66 -45.72
N ASP A 345 15.63 -13.43 -45.19
CA ASP A 345 15.44 -14.83 -44.83
C ASP A 345 14.70 -14.97 -43.50
N PHE A 346 15.07 -14.18 -42.50
CA PHE A 346 14.42 -14.14 -41.19
C PHE A 346 13.39 -13.01 -41.10
N GLN A 347 12.36 -13.05 -41.95
CA GLN A 347 11.29 -12.04 -41.92
C GLN A 347 10.63 -11.97 -40.54
N GLY A 348 10.61 -10.78 -39.95
CA GLY A 348 10.09 -10.52 -38.60
C GLY A 348 11.14 -10.56 -37.48
N ALA A 349 12.39 -10.92 -37.78
CA ALA A 349 13.48 -10.73 -36.84
C ALA A 349 13.85 -9.24 -36.78
N ASP A 350 14.26 -8.77 -35.60
CA ASP A 350 14.74 -7.40 -35.45
C ASP A 350 16.08 -7.24 -36.15
N VAL A 351 16.26 -6.16 -36.90
CA VAL A 351 17.51 -5.86 -37.61
C VAL A 351 18.02 -4.52 -37.14
N LEU A 352 19.22 -4.52 -36.58
CA LEU A 352 19.84 -3.33 -36.03
C LEU A 352 21.11 -2.99 -36.78
N SER A 353 21.32 -1.70 -36.98
CA SER A 353 22.63 -1.15 -37.29
C SER A 353 23.19 -0.58 -35.99
N ALA A 354 23.80 -1.41 -35.14
CA ALA A 354 24.40 -0.93 -33.90
C ALA A 354 25.88 -0.62 -34.16
N ALA A 355 26.27 0.64 -34.01
CA ALA A 355 27.65 1.07 -34.21
C ALA A 355 28.50 0.92 -32.94
N ASN A 356 27.86 0.74 -31.77
CA ASN A 356 28.51 0.64 -30.46
C ASN A 356 27.64 -0.14 -29.44
N GLY A 357 28.17 -0.39 -28.24
CA GLY A 357 27.50 -1.15 -27.18
C GLY A 357 26.27 -0.45 -26.58
N LYS A 358 26.26 0.89 -26.55
CA LYS A 358 25.12 1.68 -26.01
C LYS A 358 23.87 1.54 -26.87
N ASP A 359 24.01 1.46 -28.19
CA ASP A 359 22.89 1.24 -29.11
C ASP A 359 22.25 -0.14 -28.86
N LEU A 360 23.09 -1.16 -28.62
CA LEU A 360 22.64 -2.51 -28.28
C LEU A 360 21.93 -2.56 -26.92
N ILE A 361 22.51 -1.91 -25.89
CA ILE A 361 21.86 -1.76 -24.57
C ILE A 361 20.52 -1.03 -24.69
N THR A 362 20.47 0.05 -25.47
CA THR A 362 19.25 0.85 -25.65
C THR A 362 18.18 0.03 -26.36
N HIS A 363 18.55 -0.70 -27.40
CA HIS A 363 17.63 -1.61 -28.08
C HIS A 363 17.11 -2.69 -27.12
N LEU A 364 17.97 -3.34 -26.35
CA LEU A 364 17.50 -4.34 -25.38
C LEU A 364 16.65 -3.73 -24.27
N LYS A 365 16.93 -2.53 -23.80
CA LYS A 365 16.04 -1.82 -22.86
C LYS A 365 14.67 -1.51 -23.47
N ASN A 366 14.60 -1.27 -24.78
CA ASN A 366 13.36 -1.00 -25.50
C ASN A 366 12.61 -2.28 -25.89
N VAL A 367 13.34 -3.37 -26.17
CA VAL A 367 12.81 -4.68 -26.55
C VAL A 367 12.43 -5.49 -25.32
N ARG A 368 13.12 -5.30 -24.20
CA ARG A 368 12.67 -5.74 -22.87
C ARG A 368 11.34 -5.08 -22.59
N SER A 369 10.27 -5.83 -22.81
CA SER A 369 8.98 -5.45 -22.28
C SER A 369 9.07 -5.57 -20.77
N LYS A 370 9.39 -4.47 -20.10
CA LYS A 370 9.43 -4.46 -18.65
C LYS A 370 8.06 -4.87 -18.15
N PRO A 371 7.95 -5.86 -17.26
CA PRO A 371 6.70 -6.13 -16.56
C PRO A 371 6.15 -4.81 -16.00
N GLN A 372 4.90 -4.51 -16.32
CA GLN A 372 4.27 -3.23 -16.00
C GLN A 372 3.15 -3.43 -14.99
N VAL A 373 3.05 -2.50 -14.06
CA VAL A 373 1.95 -2.40 -13.11
C VAL A 373 1.24 -1.07 -13.36
N VAL A 374 -0.08 -1.11 -13.47
CA VAL A 374 -0.91 0.08 -13.64
C VAL A 374 -2.18 -0.05 -12.81
N TRP A 375 -2.60 1.06 -12.23
CA TRP A 375 -3.93 1.21 -11.66
C TRP A 375 -4.91 1.57 -12.77
N GLU A 376 -6.08 0.94 -12.78
CA GLU A 376 -7.18 1.27 -13.67
C GLU A 376 -8.43 1.68 -12.88
N ARG A 377 -9.11 2.74 -13.31
CA ARG A 377 -10.45 3.11 -12.85
C ARG A 377 -11.38 3.07 -14.05
N ASN A 378 -12.45 2.27 -14.00
CA ASN A 378 -13.36 2.10 -15.14
C ASN A 378 -12.65 1.72 -16.46
N ARG A 379 -11.59 0.89 -16.38
CA ARG A 379 -10.72 0.48 -17.50
C ARG A 379 -9.89 1.61 -18.14
N GLN A 380 -9.72 2.72 -17.45
CA GLN A 380 -8.82 3.81 -17.84
C GLN A 380 -7.64 3.84 -16.88
N GLU A 381 -6.43 4.06 -17.40
CA GLU A 381 -5.22 4.20 -16.58
C GLU A 381 -5.39 5.36 -15.58
N ALA A 382 -5.22 5.04 -14.31
CA ALA A 382 -5.31 5.96 -13.18
C ALA A 382 -3.95 6.16 -12.49
N SER A 383 -2.89 5.50 -12.97
CA SER A 383 -1.51 5.71 -12.52
C SER A 383 -0.55 5.84 -13.70
N ILE A 384 0.66 6.36 -13.43
CA ILE A 384 1.81 6.13 -14.31
C ILE A 384 2.16 4.64 -14.25
N GLN A 385 2.48 4.04 -15.40
CA GLN A 385 2.95 2.65 -15.46
C GLN A 385 4.26 2.50 -14.68
N GLY A 386 4.30 1.58 -13.72
CA GLY A 386 5.50 1.27 -12.94
C GLY A 386 6.08 -0.09 -13.30
N ALA A 387 7.36 -0.29 -13.01
CA ALA A 387 7.97 -1.62 -13.08
C ALA A 387 7.46 -2.52 -11.93
N PHE A 388 7.62 -3.84 -12.07
CA PHE A 388 7.47 -4.74 -10.93
C PHE A 388 8.44 -4.34 -9.82
N GLU A 389 8.09 -4.68 -8.57
CA GLU A 389 8.79 -4.31 -7.32
C GLU A 389 8.79 -2.81 -6.97
N ALA A 390 8.51 -1.92 -7.92
CA ALA A 390 8.31 -0.51 -7.64
C ALA A 390 6.95 -0.27 -6.96
N LEU A 391 6.89 0.76 -6.10
CA LEU A 391 5.63 1.27 -5.57
C LEU A 391 4.96 2.17 -6.61
N VAL A 392 3.75 1.80 -7.02
CA VAL A 392 2.95 2.53 -8.00
C VAL A 392 1.74 3.14 -7.30
N ALA A 393 1.62 4.46 -7.37
CA ALA A 393 0.52 5.21 -6.76
C ALA A 393 -0.57 5.55 -7.78
N ILE A 394 -1.82 5.68 -7.32
CA ILE A 394 -2.86 6.35 -8.10
C ILE A 394 -2.46 7.83 -8.27
N SER A 395 -2.48 8.34 -9.51
CA SER A 395 -1.93 9.66 -9.86
C SER A 395 -2.74 10.82 -9.28
N GLU A 396 -4.07 10.68 -9.19
CA GLU A 396 -4.97 11.69 -8.65
C GLU A 396 -5.76 11.12 -7.48
N TRP A 397 -5.55 11.69 -6.29
CA TRP A 397 -6.25 11.30 -5.08
C TRP A 397 -6.64 12.51 -4.22
N PRO A 398 -7.90 12.61 -3.76
CA PRO A 398 -9.03 11.72 -4.04
C PRO A 398 -9.41 11.72 -5.53
N PRO A 399 -10.10 10.68 -6.04
CA PRO A 399 -10.45 10.61 -7.44
C PRO A 399 -11.38 11.77 -7.86
N ALA A 400 -11.22 12.26 -9.10
CA ALA A 400 -12.06 13.33 -9.63
C ALA A 400 -13.57 13.01 -9.47
N GLY A 401 -14.33 14.01 -9.04
CA GLY A 401 -15.78 13.93 -8.80
C GLY A 401 -16.18 13.46 -7.40
N VAL A 402 -15.23 13.02 -6.57
CA VAL A 402 -15.49 12.60 -5.19
C VAL A 402 -15.39 13.80 -4.24
N ALA A 403 -16.49 14.11 -3.54
CA ALA A 403 -16.55 15.21 -2.57
C ALA A 403 -15.89 14.84 -1.22
N THR A 404 -14.60 14.54 -1.23
CA THR A 404 -13.80 14.21 -0.05
C THR A 404 -12.69 15.25 0.13
N LEU A 405 -12.46 15.70 1.38
CA LEU A 405 -11.36 16.63 1.67
C LEU A 405 -10.01 15.91 1.57
N SER A 406 -8.95 16.63 1.21
CA SER A 406 -7.60 16.07 1.18
C SER A 406 -7.21 15.49 2.55
N GLY A 407 -6.61 14.29 2.56
CA GLY A 407 -6.21 13.56 3.76
C GLY A 407 -7.34 12.81 4.48
N GLN A 408 -8.60 12.97 4.06
CA GLN A 408 -9.72 12.17 4.54
C GLN A 408 -9.84 10.85 3.76
N PRO A 409 -10.42 9.80 4.37
CA PRO A 409 -10.78 8.61 3.62
C PRO A 409 -11.92 8.91 2.63
N VAL A 410 -11.82 8.35 1.43
CA VAL A 410 -12.88 8.38 0.41
C VAL A 410 -13.96 7.37 0.80
N LEU A 411 -15.18 7.87 0.98
CA LEU A 411 -16.32 7.10 1.47
C LEU A 411 -17.56 7.38 0.59
N PRO A 412 -18.22 6.36 0.01
CA PRO A 412 -17.85 4.94 0.06
C PRO A 412 -16.51 4.64 -0.63
N ALA A 413 -15.93 3.48 -0.36
CA ALA A 413 -14.68 3.05 -0.98
C ALA A 413 -14.83 2.95 -2.51
N GLU A 414 -13.86 3.50 -3.24
CA GLU A 414 -13.88 3.55 -4.71
C GLU A 414 -13.30 2.27 -5.32
N SER A 415 -13.90 1.80 -6.41
CA SER A 415 -13.45 0.60 -7.12
C SER A 415 -12.32 0.91 -8.11
N PHE A 416 -11.24 0.16 -8.02
CA PHE A 416 -10.10 0.19 -8.94
C PHE A 416 -9.71 -1.24 -9.33
N SER A 417 -8.94 -1.38 -10.41
CA SER A 417 -8.27 -2.63 -10.78
C SER A 417 -6.77 -2.41 -10.79
N ILE A 418 -6.02 -3.33 -10.19
CA ILE A 418 -4.56 -3.37 -10.33
C ILE A 418 -4.28 -4.33 -11.48
N ARG A 419 -3.67 -3.86 -12.56
CA ARG A 419 -3.33 -4.66 -13.72
C ARG A 419 -1.82 -4.86 -13.79
N ALA A 420 -1.41 -6.10 -13.95
CA ALA A 420 -0.03 -6.51 -14.12
C ALA A 420 0.13 -7.16 -15.50
N THR A 421 0.92 -6.52 -16.35
CA THR A 421 1.16 -6.98 -17.72
C THR A 421 2.60 -7.42 -17.90
N VAL A 422 2.82 -8.62 -18.43
CA VAL A 422 4.12 -9.14 -18.89
C VAL A 422 4.01 -9.30 -20.41
N PRO A 423 4.43 -8.30 -21.19
CA PRO A 423 4.07 -8.24 -22.62
C PRO A 423 4.76 -9.31 -23.48
N ASP A 424 5.87 -9.88 -23.03
CA ASP A 424 6.70 -10.82 -23.79
C ASP A 424 6.78 -12.23 -23.18
N SER A 425 5.70 -12.68 -22.56
CA SER A 425 5.52 -14.10 -22.31
C SER A 425 4.82 -14.78 -23.48
N SER A 426 5.21 -16.01 -23.82
CA SER A 426 4.56 -16.95 -24.76
C SER A 426 3.02 -17.00 -24.67
N ARG A 427 2.50 -16.70 -23.47
CA ARG A 427 1.14 -16.23 -23.22
C ARG A 427 1.29 -14.88 -22.54
N PRO A 428 1.01 -13.73 -23.19
CA PRO A 428 1.05 -12.43 -22.52
C PRO A 428 0.28 -12.55 -21.20
N VAL A 429 0.98 -12.34 -20.09
CA VAL A 429 0.30 -12.35 -18.79
C VAL A 429 -0.30 -10.97 -18.67
N ASP A 430 -1.63 -10.92 -18.59
CA ASP A 430 -2.37 -9.69 -18.50
C ASP A 430 -3.45 -9.90 -17.45
N GLU A 431 -3.02 -9.84 -16.21
CA GLU A 431 -3.82 -10.22 -15.05
C GLU A 431 -4.23 -8.96 -14.31
N SER A 432 -5.49 -8.93 -13.88
CA SER A 432 -6.02 -7.82 -13.12
C SER A 432 -6.69 -8.30 -11.85
N SER A 433 -6.67 -7.46 -10.82
CA SER A 433 -7.32 -7.72 -9.54
C SER A 433 -8.09 -6.50 -9.09
N ASP A 434 -9.40 -6.66 -8.91
CA ASP A 434 -10.28 -5.59 -8.48
C ASP A 434 -10.19 -5.38 -6.97
N VAL A 435 -10.05 -4.12 -6.57
CA VAL A 435 -9.94 -3.69 -5.17
C VAL A 435 -10.85 -2.49 -4.91
N LYS A 436 -11.30 -2.35 -3.66
CA LYS A 436 -12.01 -1.15 -3.19
C LYS A 436 -11.10 -0.39 -2.23
N VAL A 437 -10.84 0.88 -2.49
CA VAL A 437 -9.86 1.69 -1.75
C VAL A 437 -10.50 2.96 -1.17
N GLU A 438 -10.08 3.33 0.04
CA GLU A 438 -10.50 4.53 0.73
C GLU A 438 -9.34 5.53 0.90
N GLY A 439 -8.11 5.16 0.59
CA GLY A 439 -6.92 6.01 0.67
C GLY A 439 -5.93 5.54 1.73
N GLY A 440 -4.65 5.71 1.45
CA GLY A 440 -3.54 5.37 2.34
C GLY A 440 -3.23 3.87 2.45
N GLU A 441 -3.89 2.99 1.68
CA GLU A 441 -3.52 1.57 1.61
C GLU A 441 -2.20 1.36 0.84
N GLN A 442 -1.47 0.30 1.16
CA GLN A 442 -0.30 -0.14 0.39
C GLN A 442 -0.37 -1.62 0.10
N PHE A 443 -0.81 -1.97 -1.10
CA PHE A 443 -0.99 -3.35 -1.55
C PHE A 443 0.35 -4.00 -1.86
N GLU A 444 0.49 -5.25 -1.41
CA GLU A 444 1.55 -6.14 -1.85
C GLU A 444 0.93 -7.29 -2.62
N MET A 445 1.26 -7.40 -3.91
CA MET A 445 0.70 -8.41 -4.79
C MET A 445 1.77 -9.31 -5.35
N THR A 446 1.42 -10.57 -5.58
CA THR A 446 2.25 -11.57 -6.22
C THR A 446 1.59 -12.01 -7.51
N LEU A 447 2.29 -11.87 -8.63
CA LEU A 447 1.90 -12.45 -9.90
C LEU A 447 2.34 -13.92 -9.93
N ALA A 448 1.37 -14.81 -9.75
CA ALA A 448 1.53 -16.25 -9.83
C ALA A 448 0.99 -16.78 -11.17
N GLU A 449 1.17 -18.09 -11.43
CA GLU A 449 0.55 -18.73 -12.60
C GLU A 449 -0.99 -18.70 -12.53
N SER A 450 -1.56 -18.62 -11.33
CA SER A 450 -3.00 -18.53 -11.08
C SER A 450 -3.58 -17.12 -11.19
N GLY A 451 -2.76 -16.12 -11.51
CA GLY A 451 -3.16 -14.72 -11.63
C GLY A 451 -2.50 -13.82 -10.58
N LEU A 452 -3.01 -12.59 -10.48
CA LEU A 452 -2.52 -11.58 -9.55
C LEU A 452 -3.19 -11.73 -8.17
N MET A 453 -2.41 -12.10 -7.16
CA MET A 453 -2.90 -12.41 -5.81
C MET A 453 -2.34 -11.45 -4.76
N HIS A 454 -3.13 -11.12 -3.74
CA HIS A 454 -2.65 -10.38 -2.58
C HIS A 454 -1.70 -11.24 -1.74
N ARG A 455 -0.54 -10.68 -1.38
CA ARG A 455 0.43 -11.35 -0.52
C ARG A 455 -0.07 -11.32 0.94
N PRO A 456 0.03 -12.43 1.68
CA PRO A 456 -0.27 -12.43 3.12
C PRO A 456 0.60 -11.41 3.87
N PHE A 457 0.05 -10.82 4.92
CA PHE A 457 0.78 -9.87 5.76
C PHE A 457 1.84 -10.61 6.59
N ASP A 458 3.07 -10.08 6.62
CA ASP A 458 4.15 -10.65 7.42
C ASP A 458 4.12 -10.08 8.84
N TYR A 459 3.69 -10.90 9.80
CA TYR A 459 3.58 -10.54 11.22
C TYR A 459 4.90 -10.59 11.99
N GLN A 460 6.06 -10.86 11.34
CA GLN A 460 7.34 -11.11 12.01
C GLN A 460 7.76 -10.05 13.06
N PHE A 461 7.26 -8.82 12.96
CA PHE A 461 7.62 -7.72 13.85
C PHE A 461 6.48 -7.22 14.75
N THR A 462 5.34 -7.91 14.75
CA THR A 462 4.14 -7.44 15.45
C THR A 462 3.59 -8.51 16.38
N GLN A 463 3.48 -8.20 17.67
CA GLN A 463 2.87 -9.08 18.68
C GLN A 463 1.34 -9.07 18.55
N LEU A 464 0.83 -9.71 17.51
CA LEU A 464 -0.61 -9.87 17.27
C LEU A 464 -1.02 -11.32 17.53
N GLN A 465 -2.08 -11.49 18.31
CA GLN A 465 -2.69 -12.79 18.58
C GLN A 465 -4.00 -12.90 17.80
N ALA A 466 -4.16 -13.96 17.00
CA ALA A 466 -5.42 -14.26 16.34
C ALA A 466 -6.52 -14.51 17.39
N ILE A 467 -7.66 -13.83 17.23
CA ILE A 467 -8.82 -13.99 18.09
C ILE A 467 -9.97 -14.66 17.33
N PRO A 468 -10.77 -15.54 17.99
CA PRO A 468 -11.91 -16.19 17.37
C PRO A 468 -12.88 -15.23 16.68
N THR A 469 -13.28 -15.56 15.44
CA THR A 469 -14.27 -14.82 14.67
C THR A 469 -15.59 -15.58 14.55
N THR A 470 -16.70 -14.86 14.50
CA THR A 470 -18.07 -15.36 14.35
C THR A 470 -18.87 -14.48 13.38
N LEU A 471 -20.11 -14.86 13.05
CA LEU A 471 -20.99 -14.27 12.01
C LEU A 471 -20.66 -14.69 10.56
N SER A 472 -21.38 -14.11 9.60
CA SER A 472 -21.41 -14.56 8.20
C SER A 472 -20.06 -14.50 7.48
N ASP A 473 -19.22 -13.51 7.82
CA ASP A 473 -17.89 -13.32 7.23
C ASP A 473 -16.75 -13.98 8.04
N ALA A 474 -17.06 -14.73 9.11
CA ALA A 474 -16.04 -15.36 9.96
C ALA A 474 -15.08 -16.30 9.20
N SER A 475 -15.58 -16.97 8.16
CA SER A 475 -14.76 -17.84 7.31
C SER A 475 -13.89 -17.09 6.29
N ARG A 476 -14.19 -15.81 6.06
CA ARG A 476 -13.52 -14.95 5.09
C ARG A 476 -12.37 -14.17 5.71
N PHE A 477 -12.49 -13.82 7.00
CA PHE A 477 -11.52 -12.97 7.68
C PHE A 477 -10.96 -13.60 8.96
N VAL A 478 -9.68 -13.35 9.20
CA VAL A 478 -9.00 -13.54 10.47
C VAL A 478 -8.80 -12.17 11.08
N VAL A 479 -9.09 -12.07 12.38
CA VAL A 479 -8.82 -10.86 13.17
C VAL A 479 -7.73 -11.19 14.17
N SER A 480 -6.69 -10.38 14.20
CA SER A 480 -5.61 -10.49 15.17
C SER A 480 -5.53 -9.20 15.98
N ALA A 481 -5.32 -9.32 17.29
CA ALA A 481 -5.28 -8.18 18.19
C ALA A 481 -4.02 -8.19 19.07
N GLY A 482 -3.52 -7.00 19.41
CA GLY A 482 -2.28 -6.82 20.16
C GLY A 482 -2.06 -5.36 20.56
N PRO A 483 -1.23 -5.08 21.56
CA PRO A 483 -0.71 -3.73 21.76
C PRO A 483 0.31 -3.38 20.65
N ILE A 484 0.41 -2.11 20.27
CA ILE A 484 1.47 -1.65 19.32
C ILE A 484 2.84 -1.61 20.01
N SER A 485 2.84 -1.19 21.27
CA SER A 485 4.05 -0.92 22.04
C SER A 485 3.79 -1.16 23.52
N LYS A 486 4.85 -1.10 24.31
CA LYS A 486 4.73 -1.03 25.76
C LYS A 486 3.96 0.23 26.14
N ARG A 487 3.25 0.16 27.26
CA ARG A 487 2.51 1.29 27.80
C ARG A 487 3.46 2.44 28.11
N GLU A 488 3.22 3.61 27.51
CA GLU A 488 3.92 4.86 27.81
C GLU A 488 2.96 5.81 28.51
N ASN A 489 3.32 6.33 29.68
CA ASN A 489 2.52 7.35 30.39
C ASN A 489 1.03 7.00 30.56
N ARG A 490 0.72 5.73 30.86
CA ARG A 490 -0.64 5.20 30.97
C ARG A 490 -1.47 5.22 29.68
N GLN A 491 -0.90 5.60 28.55
CA GLN A 491 -1.54 5.44 27.25
C GLN A 491 -1.38 4.00 26.76
N LEU A 492 -2.47 3.46 26.22
CA LEU A 492 -2.48 2.16 25.57
C LEU A 492 -3.00 2.35 24.15
N THR A 493 -2.25 1.86 23.17
CA THR A 493 -2.75 1.74 21.79
C THR A 493 -2.86 0.26 21.44
N MET A 494 -4.10 -0.20 21.29
CA MET A 494 -4.41 -1.54 20.76
C MET A 494 -4.55 -1.46 19.25
N GLN A 495 -4.11 -2.49 18.55
CA GLN A 495 -4.27 -2.68 17.12
C GLN A 495 -5.11 -3.92 16.85
N LEU A 496 -6.01 -3.82 15.87
CA LEU A 496 -6.80 -4.93 15.34
C LEU A 496 -6.49 -5.06 13.85
N ALA A 497 -5.70 -6.06 13.49
CA ALA A 497 -5.39 -6.42 12.11
C ALA A 497 -6.48 -7.32 11.54
N ILE A 498 -6.97 -6.98 10.35
CA ILE A 498 -8.07 -7.68 9.67
C ILE A 498 -7.56 -8.22 8.34
N GLU A 499 -7.34 -9.53 8.27
CA GLU A 499 -6.77 -10.19 7.09
C GLU A 499 -7.75 -11.20 6.49
N SER A 500 -7.70 -11.43 5.17
CA SER A 500 -8.47 -12.50 4.56
C SER A 500 -7.87 -13.85 4.96
N ALA A 501 -8.70 -14.79 5.40
CA ALA A 501 -8.25 -16.06 5.97
C ALA A 501 -7.42 -16.89 4.97
N SER A 502 -6.09 -16.93 5.13
CA SER A 502 -5.17 -17.73 4.32
C SER A 502 -5.19 -19.21 4.76
N GLY A 503 -5.60 -20.11 3.87
CA GLY A 503 -5.79 -21.54 4.20
C GLY A 503 -6.75 -22.30 3.28
N GLY A 504 -6.70 -22.03 1.97
CA GLY A 504 -7.61 -22.64 0.98
C GLY A 504 -9.01 -22.02 0.89
N ARG A 505 -9.29 -20.94 1.65
CA ARG A 505 -10.56 -20.20 1.60
C ARG A 505 -10.41 -18.70 1.28
N GLY A 506 -9.30 -18.07 1.68
CA GLY A 506 -8.91 -16.76 1.16
C GLY A 506 -8.21 -16.95 -0.18
N ASN A 507 -8.92 -16.70 -1.28
CA ASN A 507 -8.43 -16.88 -2.65
C ASN A 507 -7.35 -15.83 -3.05
N GLY A 508 -6.42 -15.48 -2.16
CA GLY A 508 -5.48 -14.37 -2.37
C GLY A 508 -6.20 -13.02 -2.52
N LYS A 509 -7.39 -12.86 -1.92
CA LYS A 509 -8.20 -11.66 -2.05
C LYS A 509 -7.81 -10.61 -1.01
N PHE A 510 -7.95 -9.36 -1.40
CA PHE A 510 -7.76 -8.21 -0.55
C PHE A 510 -8.78 -8.15 0.62
N SER A 511 -8.33 -7.61 1.75
CA SER A 511 -9.17 -7.24 2.88
C SER A 511 -9.60 -5.77 2.79
N PRO A 512 -10.83 -5.45 2.37
CA PRO A 512 -11.33 -4.08 2.44
C PRO A 512 -11.41 -3.60 3.88
N ARG A 513 -11.35 -2.29 4.09
CA ARG A 513 -11.71 -1.70 5.39
C ARG A 513 -13.20 -1.95 5.68
N PRO A 514 -13.57 -2.28 6.91
CA PRO A 514 -14.98 -2.34 7.29
C PRO A 514 -15.60 -0.94 7.23
N SER A 515 -16.81 -0.85 6.65
CA SER A 515 -17.58 0.39 6.53
C SER A 515 -17.97 0.95 7.91
N ASP A 516 -18.26 0.06 8.86
CA ASP A 516 -18.65 0.37 10.21
C ASP A 516 -17.88 -0.48 11.21
N VAL A 517 -17.44 0.15 12.29
CA VAL A 517 -16.70 -0.49 13.38
C VAL A 517 -17.34 -0.17 14.73
N TRP A 518 -17.37 -1.17 15.60
CA TRP A 518 -17.62 -1.02 17.03
C TRP A 518 -16.67 -1.93 17.79
N VAL A 519 -15.84 -1.36 18.66
CA VAL A 519 -14.88 -2.12 19.46
C VAL A 519 -15.07 -1.80 20.93
N GLU A 520 -15.12 -2.84 21.75
CA GLU A 520 -15.09 -2.82 23.20
C GLU A 520 -13.77 -3.42 23.67
N LEU A 521 -13.02 -2.65 24.45
CA LEU A 521 -11.81 -3.10 25.11
C LEU A 521 -12.07 -3.10 26.61
N THR A 522 -12.04 -4.27 27.25
CA THR A 522 -12.26 -4.40 28.70
C THR A 522 -10.97 -4.78 29.40
N GLY A 523 -10.44 -3.87 30.23
CA GLY A 523 -9.29 -4.15 31.08
C GLY A 523 -9.62 -5.18 32.16
N ILE A 524 -8.74 -6.17 32.34
CA ILE A 524 -8.86 -7.25 33.31
C ILE A 524 -7.60 -7.24 34.18
N ASP A 525 -7.77 -7.29 35.50
CA ASP A 525 -6.69 -7.59 36.46
C ASP A 525 -6.79 -9.08 36.84
N SER A 526 -6.03 -9.92 36.15
CA SER A 526 -6.06 -11.37 36.32
C SER A 526 -5.52 -11.81 37.69
N ARG A 527 -4.80 -10.93 38.40
CA ARG A 527 -4.27 -11.20 39.75
C ARG A 527 -5.34 -11.14 40.84
N ARG A 528 -6.47 -10.45 40.60
CA ARG A 528 -7.59 -10.32 41.55
C ARG A 528 -8.79 -11.18 41.11
N SER A 529 -8.69 -12.49 41.35
CA SER A 529 -9.61 -13.51 40.82
C SER A 529 -11.08 -13.44 41.25
N SER A 530 -11.47 -12.65 42.26
CA SER A 530 -12.84 -12.63 42.79
C SER A 530 -13.53 -11.26 42.86
N ARG A 531 -12.80 -10.17 42.55
CA ARG A 531 -13.33 -8.79 42.67
C ARG A 531 -12.65 -7.81 41.71
N SER A 532 -12.14 -8.31 40.58
CA SER A 532 -11.49 -7.46 39.59
C SER A 532 -12.45 -6.37 39.12
N SER A 533 -12.06 -5.11 39.33
CA SER A 533 -12.68 -3.99 38.65
C SER A 533 -12.47 -4.23 37.15
N LYS A 534 -13.55 -4.18 36.37
CA LYS A 534 -13.48 -4.18 34.92
C LYS A 534 -13.78 -2.78 34.42
N GLU A 535 -12.99 -2.30 33.49
CA GLU A 535 -13.25 -1.04 32.80
C GLU A 535 -13.33 -1.30 31.30
N THR A 536 -14.49 -0.98 30.73
CA THR A 536 -14.74 -1.08 29.29
C THR A 536 -14.61 0.27 28.63
N TYR A 537 -13.84 0.30 27.54
CA TYR A 537 -13.58 1.43 26.66
C TYR A 537 -14.21 1.13 25.29
N THR A 538 -14.93 2.09 24.71
CA THR A 538 -15.63 1.91 23.44
C THR A 538 -15.04 2.77 22.32
N PHE A 539 -14.93 2.17 21.13
CA PHE A 539 -14.42 2.81 19.91
C PHE A 539 -15.41 2.62 18.78
N SER A 540 -15.62 3.68 18.01
CA SER A 540 -16.58 3.68 16.91
C SER A 540 -16.17 4.57 15.73
N LEU A 541 -15.12 5.37 15.89
CA LEU A 541 -14.47 6.07 14.79
C LEU A 541 -13.36 5.17 14.22
N PRO A 542 -13.35 4.92 12.90
CA PRO A 542 -12.31 4.08 12.30
C PRO A 542 -11.00 4.85 12.11
N GLU A 543 -9.98 4.54 12.93
CA GLU A 543 -8.59 5.00 12.75
C GLU A 543 -7.76 3.86 12.15
N PHE A 544 -7.53 3.85 10.84
CA PHE A 544 -6.69 2.82 10.21
C PHE A 544 -5.27 3.29 10.01
N GLN A 545 -4.31 2.43 10.32
CA GLN A 545 -2.91 2.70 10.01
C GLN A 545 -2.71 2.84 8.49
N VAL A 546 -1.96 3.87 8.10
CA VAL A 546 -1.60 4.12 6.70
C VAL A 546 -0.41 3.26 6.26
N ARG A 547 -0.30 3.05 4.96
CA ARG A 547 0.75 2.28 4.27
C ARG A 547 0.86 0.84 4.77
N GLN A 548 -0.29 0.25 5.08
CA GLN A 548 -0.40 -1.17 5.42
C GLN A 548 -1.09 -1.92 4.27
N PRO A 549 -0.70 -3.18 4.01
CA PRO A 549 -1.35 -4.04 3.01
C PRO A 549 -2.66 -4.65 3.50
N ILE A 550 -2.92 -4.59 4.79
CA ILE A 550 -4.19 -4.99 5.40
C ILE A 550 -4.73 -3.86 6.29
N PRO A 551 -6.04 -3.79 6.53
CA PRO A 551 -6.61 -2.88 7.52
C PRO A 551 -6.08 -3.20 8.92
N ILE A 552 -5.43 -2.23 9.55
CA ILE A 552 -5.04 -2.26 10.97
C ILE A 552 -5.74 -1.12 11.69
N LEU A 553 -6.79 -1.43 12.45
CA LEU A 553 -7.57 -0.47 13.23
C LEU A 553 -6.84 -0.15 14.54
N LEU A 554 -6.73 1.13 14.87
CA LEU A 554 -6.07 1.64 16.07
C LEU A 554 -7.11 2.08 17.11
N CYS A 555 -6.96 1.61 18.34
CA CYS A 555 -7.81 1.94 19.47
C CYS A 555 -6.95 2.54 20.59
N ARG A 556 -6.98 3.87 20.74
CA ARG A 556 -6.16 4.62 21.70
C ARG A 556 -6.95 4.95 22.98
N ILE A 557 -6.42 4.50 24.11
CA ILE A 557 -6.92 4.80 25.45
C ILE A 557 -5.95 5.75 26.12
N ASP A 558 -6.46 6.87 26.61
CA ASP A 558 -5.75 7.75 27.53
C ASP A 558 -6.03 7.31 28.98
N ASP A 559 -5.00 7.34 29.81
CA ASP A 559 -5.10 7.04 31.24
C ASP A 559 -5.60 5.62 31.59
N PHE A 560 -5.30 4.62 30.75
CA PHE A 560 -5.59 3.21 31.03
C PHE A 560 -5.08 2.86 32.45
N ALA A 561 -5.80 2.03 33.22
CA ALA A 561 -5.45 1.71 34.61
C ALA A 561 -4.28 0.69 34.73
N GLN A 562 -3.28 0.99 35.56
CA GLN A 562 -2.02 0.22 35.62
C GLN A 562 -2.17 -1.21 36.13
N GLU A 563 -3.26 -1.49 36.83
CA GLU A 563 -3.59 -2.80 37.37
C GLU A 563 -3.95 -3.85 36.31
N TYR A 564 -4.39 -3.43 35.12
CA TYR A 564 -4.85 -4.34 34.07
C TYR A 564 -3.70 -5.01 33.33
N ASP A 565 -3.73 -6.35 33.35
CA ASP A 565 -2.76 -7.23 32.71
C ASP A 565 -3.24 -7.85 31.40
N LYS A 566 -4.55 -7.85 31.20
CA LYS A 566 -5.17 -8.37 30.00
C LYS A 566 -6.23 -7.40 29.50
N VAL A 567 -6.49 -7.47 28.21
CA VAL A 567 -7.64 -6.81 27.59
C VAL A 567 -8.49 -7.86 26.90
N GLU A 568 -9.75 -7.96 27.32
CA GLU A 568 -10.78 -8.62 26.54
C GLU A 568 -11.18 -7.69 25.39
N VAL A 569 -11.02 -8.17 24.16
CA VAL A 569 -11.33 -7.47 22.93
C VAL A 569 -12.63 -8.04 22.38
N LYS A 570 -13.62 -7.19 22.14
CA LYS A 570 -14.82 -7.53 21.36
C LYS A 570 -14.98 -6.53 20.23
N ALA A 571 -14.99 -7.00 19.00
CA ALA A 571 -15.11 -6.17 17.81
C ALA A 571 -16.28 -6.64 16.95
N TRP A 572 -17.08 -5.70 16.47
CA TRP A 572 -18.14 -5.92 15.50
C TRP A 572 -17.85 -5.04 14.29
N LEU A 573 -17.71 -5.69 13.14
CA LEU A 573 -17.23 -5.10 11.90
C LEU A 573 -18.26 -5.41 10.81
N ARG A 574 -18.62 -4.39 10.03
CA ARG A 574 -19.51 -4.52 8.87
C ARG A 574 -18.75 -4.21 7.60
N PHE A 575 -18.84 -5.09 6.60
CA PHE A 575 -18.28 -4.87 5.27
C PHE A 575 -19.37 -4.54 4.26
N GLY A 576 -19.98 -3.35 4.40
CA GLY A 576 -20.99 -2.82 3.48
C GLY A 576 -20.41 -1.83 2.47
N GLU A 577 -21.19 -1.50 1.43
CA GLU A 577 -20.80 -0.44 0.49
C GLU A 577 -20.95 0.96 1.11
N GLU A 578 -22.09 1.19 1.76
CA GLU A 578 -22.39 2.43 2.46
C GLU A 578 -22.36 2.22 3.97
N ARG A 579 -22.04 3.27 4.72
CA ARG A 579 -22.15 3.28 6.18
C ARG A 579 -23.60 3.13 6.62
N LEU A 580 -23.82 2.58 7.81
CA LEU A 580 -25.16 2.53 8.38
C LEU A 580 -25.68 3.95 8.61
N ALA A 581 -26.85 4.25 8.04
CA ALA A 581 -27.58 5.48 8.32
C ALA A 581 -27.89 5.58 9.82
N GLY A 582 -27.77 6.77 10.36
CA GLY A 582 -28.11 7.06 11.75
C GLY A 582 -29.04 8.27 11.84
N VAL A 583 -29.56 8.51 13.03
CA VAL A 583 -30.36 9.68 13.37
C VAL A 583 -29.50 10.92 13.24
N ALA A 584 -29.92 11.88 12.42
CA ALA A 584 -29.23 13.16 12.31
C ALA A 584 -29.27 13.92 13.65
N ILE A 585 -28.12 14.39 14.12
CA ILE A 585 -28.01 15.24 15.31
C ILE A 585 -27.73 16.68 14.85
N PRO A 586 -28.48 17.69 15.34
CA PRO A 586 -28.17 19.08 15.07
C PRO A 586 -26.75 19.45 15.54
N THR A 587 -25.95 20.09 14.71
CA THR A 587 -24.56 20.47 15.05
C THR A 587 -24.46 21.70 15.94
N GLU A 588 -25.54 22.48 16.04
CA GLU A 588 -25.67 23.64 16.91
C GLU A 588 -27.04 23.63 17.59
N SER A 589 -27.12 23.02 18.78
CA SER A 589 -28.34 23.03 19.60
C SER A 589 -28.00 23.39 21.03
N GLY A 590 -28.46 24.58 21.45
CA GLY A 590 -28.41 24.98 22.86
C GLY A 590 -29.33 24.13 23.76
N GLU A 591 -30.33 23.48 23.16
CA GLU A 591 -31.32 22.64 23.83
C GLU A 591 -31.00 21.14 23.68
N ALA A 592 -31.55 20.33 24.58
CA ALA A 592 -31.44 18.88 24.51
C ALA A 592 -32.27 18.35 23.32
N PHE A 593 -31.62 17.65 22.40
CA PHE A 593 -32.25 16.91 21.34
C PHE A 593 -32.50 15.47 21.79
N THR A 594 -33.73 14.98 21.65
CA THR A 594 -34.10 13.58 21.84
C THR A 594 -34.69 13.03 20.54
N SER A 595 -34.52 11.74 20.30
CA SER A 595 -35.12 11.06 19.15
C SER A 595 -35.82 9.78 19.61
N GLY A 596 -37.00 9.50 19.05
CA GLY A 596 -37.72 8.25 19.30
C GLY A 596 -36.97 7.01 18.82
N GLU A 597 -36.08 7.15 17.85
CA GLU A 597 -35.22 6.06 17.35
C GLU A 597 -34.05 5.75 18.29
N LEU A 598 -33.70 6.69 19.17
CA LEU A 598 -32.66 6.52 20.19
C LEU A 598 -33.25 6.78 21.58
N PRO A 599 -34.15 5.90 22.07
CA PRO A 599 -34.78 6.10 23.36
C PRO A 599 -33.75 6.07 24.48
N GLY A 600 -34.02 6.83 25.55
CA GLY A 600 -33.19 6.84 26.76
C GLY A 600 -31.86 7.59 26.64
N VAL A 601 -31.63 8.34 25.56
CA VAL A 601 -30.49 9.25 25.44
C VAL A 601 -30.93 10.60 24.91
N SER A 602 -30.35 11.68 25.45
CA SER A 602 -30.49 13.03 24.91
C SER A 602 -29.13 13.60 24.53
N PHE A 603 -29.09 14.43 23.50
CA PHE A 603 -27.89 15.02 22.93
C PHE A 603 -27.90 16.52 23.10
N ARG A 604 -26.75 17.11 23.41
CA ARG A 604 -26.52 18.55 23.33
C ARG A 604 -25.25 18.80 22.52
N THR A 605 -25.27 19.79 21.64
CA THR A 605 -24.16 20.08 20.74
C THR A 605 -23.71 21.53 20.88
N GLN A 606 -22.40 21.72 20.95
CA GLN A 606 -21.79 23.03 21.05
C GLN A 606 -20.66 23.13 20.03
N ARG A 607 -20.80 24.09 19.11
CA ARG A 607 -19.77 24.45 18.14
C ARG A 607 -19.07 25.73 18.59
N VAL A 608 -17.76 25.70 18.68
CA VAL A 608 -16.92 26.87 19.01
C VAL A 608 -15.69 26.90 18.12
N VAL A 609 -15.14 28.09 17.89
CA VAL A 609 -13.83 28.23 17.23
C VAL A 609 -12.75 27.76 18.21
N ASN A 610 -11.87 26.88 17.76
CA ASN A 610 -10.79 26.35 18.59
C ASN A 610 -9.57 27.30 18.57
N ALA A 611 -8.58 27.07 19.44
CA ALA A 611 -7.41 27.93 19.58
C ALA A 611 -6.54 28.00 18.30
N ALA A 612 -6.63 27.01 17.42
CA ALA A 612 -5.93 26.97 16.13
C ALA A 612 -6.70 27.68 15.01
N GLY A 613 -7.85 28.30 15.31
CA GLY A 613 -8.70 28.96 14.31
C GLY A 613 -9.64 28.02 13.55
N GLY A 614 -9.63 26.72 13.85
CA GLY A 614 -10.57 25.74 13.32
C GLY A 614 -11.86 25.65 14.15
N ILE A 615 -12.61 24.55 14.00
CA ILE A 615 -13.83 24.30 14.80
C ILE A 615 -13.58 23.19 15.83
N ARG A 616 -14.12 23.39 17.02
CA ARG A 616 -14.37 22.35 18.00
C ARG A 616 -15.87 22.12 18.15
N LEU A 617 -16.31 20.90 17.86
CA LEU A 617 -17.68 20.45 18.07
C LEU A 617 -17.72 19.50 19.27
N THR A 618 -18.43 19.90 20.32
CA THR A 618 -18.64 19.05 21.51
C THR A 618 -20.06 18.50 21.48
N VAL A 619 -20.19 17.18 21.50
CA VAL A 619 -21.46 16.46 21.67
C VAL A 619 -21.46 15.86 23.05
N THR A 620 -22.52 16.12 23.81
CA THR A 620 -22.67 15.48 25.11
C THR A 620 -23.97 14.72 25.16
N GLU A 621 -23.86 13.48 25.61
CA GLU A 621 -24.92 12.49 25.68
C GLU A 621 -25.28 12.28 27.14
N GLN A 622 -26.55 12.45 27.48
CA GLN A 622 -27.09 12.13 28.79
C GLN A 622 -27.99 10.91 28.68
N TYR A 623 -27.66 9.87 29.44
CA TYR A 623 -28.36 8.60 29.41
C TYR A 623 -29.33 8.48 30.58
N GLY A 624 -30.57 8.08 30.29
CA GLY A 624 -31.53 7.65 31.30
C GLY A 624 -31.19 6.26 31.84
N GLU A 625 -31.88 5.82 32.90
CA GLU A 625 -31.63 4.52 33.55
C GLU A 625 -31.81 3.32 32.62
N GLN A 626 -32.67 3.46 31.60
CA GLN A 626 -33.05 2.40 30.67
C GLN A 626 -31.94 2.01 29.69
N ARG A 627 -30.89 2.83 29.55
CA ARG A 627 -29.89 2.69 28.48
C ARG A 627 -28.47 2.82 28.99
N GLU A 628 -27.63 1.83 28.72
CA GLU A 628 -26.23 1.83 29.13
C GLU A 628 -25.45 3.03 28.56
N PRO A 629 -24.67 3.76 29.39
CA PRO A 629 -23.81 4.84 28.93
C PRO A 629 -22.80 4.39 27.87
N GLY A 630 -22.59 5.21 26.84
CA GLY A 630 -21.67 4.88 25.76
C GLY A 630 -22.19 3.80 24.80
N SER A 631 -23.49 3.47 24.83
CA SER A 631 -24.14 2.53 23.91
C SER A 631 -24.63 3.16 22.59
N VAL A 632 -24.13 4.36 22.26
CA VAL A 632 -24.43 5.08 21.02
C VAL A 632 -23.12 5.41 20.32
N ARG A 633 -23.05 5.15 19.01
CA ARG A 633 -22.02 5.72 18.13
C ARG A 633 -22.49 7.08 17.65
N VAL A 634 -21.67 8.12 17.84
CA VAL A 634 -21.86 9.42 17.18
C VAL A 634 -20.76 9.58 16.14
N LEU A 635 -21.16 9.74 14.87
CA LEU A 635 -20.26 9.80 13.74
C LEU A 635 -20.36 11.16 13.05
N PRO A 636 -19.28 11.96 13.04
CA PRO A 636 -19.19 13.14 12.19
C PRO A 636 -18.86 12.79 10.73
N SER A 637 -19.35 13.60 9.80
CA SER A 637 -18.90 13.62 8.41
C SER A 637 -18.64 15.08 7.98
N PRO A 638 -17.41 15.41 7.52
CA PRO A 638 -16.23 14.55 7.41
C PRO A 638 -15.69 14.08 8.78
N LEU A 639 -14.69 13.19 8.80
CA LEU A 639 -14.04 12.82 10.06
C LEU A 639 -13.23 14.00 10.62
N PRO A 640 -13.13 14.15 11.95
CA PRO A 640 -12.38 15.25 12.56
C PRO A 640 -10.88 14.98 12.47
N ASN A 641 -10.05 16.01 12.58
CA ASN A 641 -8.59 15.85 12.66
C ASN A 641 -8.20 15.13 13.96
N ASN A 642 -8.87 15.48 15.06
CA ASN A 642 -8.72 14.82 16.34
C ASN A 642 -10.09 14.64 17.00
N ALA A 643 -10.26 13.56 17.77
CA ALA A 643 -11.41 13.43 18.63
C ALA A 643 -11.04 12.81 19.97
N SER A 644 -11.86 13.12 20.98
CA SER A 644 -11.81 12.39 22.25
C SER A 644 -13.21 12.08 22.74
N THR A 645 -13.37 10.93 23.37
CA THR A 645 -14.59 10.53 24.06
C THR A 645 -14.25 10.33 25.52
N VAL A 646 -15.01 10.96 26.42
CA VAL A 646 -14.89 10.77 27.86
C VAL A 646 -16.21 10.23 28.40
N LEU A 647 -16.18 9.04 28.98
CA LEU A 647 -17.33 8.36 29.58
C LEU A 647 -17.27 8.46 31.10
N TYR A 648 -18.29 9.07 31.70
CA TYR A 648 -18.48 9.21 33.14
C TYR A 648 -19.61 8.27 33.57
N ASP A 649 -19.27 7.01 33.89
CA ASP A 649 -20.25 5.96 34.16
C ASP A 649 -21.21 6.34 35.32
N ASP A 650 -20.65 6.87 36.41
CA ASP A 650 -21.38 7.25 37.62
C ASP A 650 -22.33 8.44 37.40
N LYS A 651 -22.10 9.23 36.35
CA LYS A 651 -22.97 10.34 35.93
C LYS A 651 -23.88 9.95 34.75
N ARG A 652 -23.69 8.77 34.16
CA ARG A 652 -24.35 8.33 32.92
C ARG A 652 -24.23 9.35 31.79
N VAL A 653 -23.04 9.95 31.67
CA VAL A 653 -22.74 10.96 30.66
C VAL A 653 -21.60 10.50 29.78
N VAL A 654 -21.73 10.77 28.47
CA VAL A 654 -20.61 10.72 27.54
C VAL A 654 -20.38 12.10 26.95
N THR A 655 -19.14 12.59 26.98
CA THR A 655 -18.74 13.81 26.25
C THR A 655 -17.83 13.41 25.10
N ARG A 656 -18.17 13.84 23.89
CA ARG A 656 -17.34 13.69 22.68
C ARG A 656 -16.91 15.06 22.21
N THR A 657 -15.64 15.20 21.89
CA THR A 657 -15.09 16.41 21.29
C THR A 657 -14.47 16.06 19.96
N PHE A 658 -14.85 16.78 18.91
CA PHE A 658 -14.38 16.63 17.55
C PHE A 658 -13.71 17.95 17.13
N ASP A 659 -12.42 17.90 16.83
CA ASP A 659 -11.62 19.05 16.41
C ASP A 659 -11.34 18.98 14.92
N PHE A 660 -11.65 20.06 14.21
CA PHE A 660 -11.46 20.24 12.78
C PHE A 660 -10.54 21.44 12.54
N ASP A 661 -9.59 21.32 11.63
CA ASP A 661 -8.62 22.38 11.34
C ASP A 661 -9.24 23.51 10.49
N ASN A 662 -10.28 23.22 9.71
CA ASN A 662 -10.96 24.19 8.86
C ASN A 662 -12.26 24.72 9.51
N ALA A 663 -12.37 26.03 9.69
CA ALA A 663 -13.56 26.67 10.26
C ALA A 663 -14.78 26.70 9.32
N ASP A 664 -14.58 26.55 8.02
CA ASP A 664 -15.65 26.61 7.02
C ASP A 664 -16.17 25.22 6.63
N VAL A 665 -15.66 24.16 7.28
CA VAL A 665 -16.09 22.79 6.97
C VAL A 665 -17.56 22.60 7.35
N ALA A 666 -18.35 22.11 6.39
CA ALA A 666 -19.73 21.70 6.63
C ALA A 666 -19.72 20.36 7.38
N ILE A 667 -20.11 20.38 8.65
CA ILE A 667 -20.13 19.19 9.51
C ILE A 667 -21.55 18.67 9.63
N THR A 668 -21.72 17.38 9.42
CA THR A 668 -22.94 16.64 9.77
C THR A 668 -22.65 15.66 10.88
N LEU A 669 -23.63 15.40 11.74
CA LEU A 669 -23.55 14.39 12.80
C LEU A 669 -24.68 13.38 12.62
N SER A 670 -24.36 12.10 12.77
CA SER A 670 -25.35 11.04 12.90
C SER A 670 -25.09 10.20 14.14
N ALA A 671 -26.15 9.62 14.70
CA ALA A 671 -26.06 8.68 15.80
C ALA A 671 -26.80 7.38 15.53
N ILE A 672 -26.22 6.27 15.98
CA ILE A 672 -26.80 4.93 15.86
C ILE A 672 -26.57 4.14 17.15
N ALA A 673 -27.54 3.29 17.52
CA ALA A 673 -27.40 2.42 18.66
C ALA A 673 -26.30 1.37 18.43
N ALA A 674 -25.48 1.11 19.45
CA ALA A 674 -24.48 0.05 19.38
C ALA A 674 -25.11 -1.32 19.12
N SER A 675 -26.29 -1.60 19.69
CA SER A 675 -27.03 -2.84 19.46
C SER A 675 -27.39 -3.04 17.98
N GLU A 676 -27.83 -1.99 17.30
CA GLU A 676 -28.17 -2.03 15.87
C GLU A 676 -26.92 -2.25 15.00
N LEU A 677 -25.81 -1.60 15.34
CA LEU A 677 -24.53 -1.81 14.64
C LEU A 677 -24.04 -3.26 14.82
N LYS A 678 -24.10 -3.78 16.05
CA LYS A 678 -23.75 -5.18 16.36
C LYS A 678 -24.62 -6.18 15.59
N GLU A 679 -25.93 -5.93 15.52
CA GLU A 679 -26.88 -6.76 14.77
C GLU A 679 -26.60 -6.75 13.27
N LYS A 680 -26.27 -5.59 12.70
CA LYS A 680 -25.98 -5.43 11.26
C LYS A 680 -24.52 -5.75 10.88
N SER A 681 -23.68 -6.12 11.83
CA SER A 681 -22.29 -6.49 11.58
C SER A 681 -22.22 -7.86 10.90
N THR A 682 -21.26 -8.01 9.98
CA THR A 682 -21.08 -9.26 9.23
C THR A 682 -19.93 -10.10 9.78
N LEU A 683 -19.10 -9.50 10.64
CA LEU A 683 -18.00 -10.15 11.34
C LEU A 683 -17.99 -9.69 12.81
N ALA A 684 -17.90 -10.64 13.74
CA ALA A 684 -17.60 -10.35 15.13
C ALA A 684 -16.34 -11.10 15.56
N ALA A 685 -15.48 -10.47 16.36
CA ALA A 685 -14.26 -11.08 16.86
C ALA A 685 -14.17 -10.88 18.37
N GLU A 686 -13.87 -11.94 19.12
CA GLU A 686 -13.81 -11.91 20.57
C GLU A 686 -12.62 -12.73 21.09
N GLY A 687 -11.81 -12.14 21.95
CA GLY A 687 -10.66 -12.81 22.55
C GLY A 687 -10.04 -12.02 23.68
N THR A 688 -9.03 -12.59 24.32
CA THR A 688 -8.25 -11.91 25.37
C THR A 688 -6.80 -11.83 24.92
N VAL A 689 -6.21 -10.64 25.09
CA VAL A 689 -4.83 -10.34 24.72
C VAL A 689 -4.08 -9.91 25.97
N GLU A 690 -2.86 -10.42 26.14
CA GLU A 690 -1.96 -10.01 27.22
C GLU A 690 -1.38 -8.62 26.94
N ILE A 691 -1.18 -7.83 28.00
CA ILE A 691 -0.42 -6.58 27.93
C ILE A 691 0.87 -6.78 28.71
N ASP A 692 2.01 -6.62 28.04
CA ASP A 692 3.31 -6.73 28.67
C ASP A 692 3.54 -5.59 29.69
N PHE A 693 3.93 -5.96 30.92
CA PHE A 693 4.21 -5.05 32.03
C PHE A 693 5.64 -4.55 32.08
N ASP A 694 6.55 -5.15 31.31
CA ASP A 694 7.98 -5.05 31.58
C ASP A 694 8.61 -3.74 31.06
N SER A 695 7.98 -2.60 31.33
CA SER A 695 8.56 -1.25 31.25
C SER A 695 8.73 -0.58 32.61
N ARG A 696 8.85 -1.36 33.70
CA ARG A 696 9.36 -0.80 34.97
C ARG A 696 10.76 -0.23 34.83
#